data_AF-A0A415KAN7-F1
#
_entry.id   AF-A0A415KAN7-F1
#
_cell.length_a   1.000
_cell.length_b   1.000
_cell.length_c   1.000
_cell.angle_alpha   90.00
_cell.angle_beta   90.00
_cell.angle_gamma   90.00
#
_symmetry.space_group_name_H-M   'P 1'
#
loop_
_entity.id
_entity.type
_entity.pdbx_description
1 polymer ?
#
loop_
_entity_poly.entity_id
_entity_poly.type
_entity_poly.pdbx_seq_one_letter_code
_entity_poly.pdbx_strand_id
1 'polypeptide(L)'
;MFQNLNMLATLSIISRNTVYIADMDYLCSLSVQTAADKLTAIIMRKSVLFGLVLSLSVCIPAGARDTISLVGRGWYVTRDTAAEWRNDPLFLPGEYESISDLPYNPPTFGWQKLYAKANAVSVSVPGTLEEYFTTSVQPQPTDQSGVSWWVREISVPKLRKGERAILHFGSVRHRAEVFIDSTLVGYDMVAETPFDVDITNVLKPGSKQQLAVRITHPGGNYHWQDFTPMDWGNYKLPPSRGFGGILAPVTLDIVPEVSIADIYIQNQPVPTKVKAIITIDNSDDALRKDELHVRLYPKGQPQITVAEKMVRNLRLHHGENMVEVPFECHGVQLWNIDTPSLYTCEVSLTKSKDSDTQNFGFRWFEAKGVGENARLMLNGKRIMLRTAINWGYWPVTGLYPSRELAERQVTAVRSLGMNMVNFHRNIGSVEALNAADSIGLLYLEEPGGFHSATHDPFMRKMAATKLNRMVHRDRSHPSLVIYNLINEWGGTNAVDTALTMKRFNDMRHAHAIDPSRIMTFTSGWATRQDDDEFAKANMQPFDSTLHLKGWYDNHRAGGPATWEQGYYRSPDDNFMHTRNKKEVFMRGEEGALSTPPRIAKIHEEIQRTGRTGWDGLFWERQYAAFDRYFREKGLAPYFGDIDSLTRMLGDIQLDHQGRRIQGMRMQDIGDVYAVNGWEAMPYDNHSGIVDDYRNIKGNVNTFGRYTRPAFLAVCPRTQFTCPNDSLSVDIYAVNELNFKGAYLLQLKMVSPSGQQSNPLSTRVNLAGGETFGQLLLNAVDLVTGDEEGLYCINASLYDGNGNVVMDGYDEILVLNDSYKNVCFGKGAFYGSEDSPVRKYYTHVTGCELPLYQETMDKLDWVIVSRSMLDEPQPVPVNAVSEDGFTATYFRYHDIADPATTVKEPFINHTFVDGEQPHSSLPANQSFSVIWNGSIVAPADGVYMLGVKSDRGIRCKINGNTIADDWGNQTERTEAKPFNLHKGQKVNIEIQYRQTKTSGYVQLVWTLPGQSEVSPKSFFDRAKRDGTRVVILDNADSWISDACAAANVKYNGFYTVGRNWIGGVHFVKDDPLFDKMPVNVGMGWPYQALVRDGDRRVGFEMEGDDMIVGSYRSWAFHLGSALGKLKCGKGEIIYNTLDISDNLLRDDSSASVARRLFFNLLNAKK
;
A
#
# COMPACT_ATOMS: atom_id res chain seq x y z
N MET A 1 27.92 22.92 54.50
CA MET A 1 29.12 22.17 54.93
C MET A 1 29.23 20.94 54.03
N PHE A 2 30.39 20.78 53.43
CA PHE A 2 30.76 19.76 52.44
C PHE A 2 30.58 18.31 52.93
N GLN A 3 30.12 17.41 52.06
CA GLN A 3 30.95 16.32 51.50
C GLN A 3 30.17 15.38 50.57
N ASN A 4 30.89 14.96 49.51
CA ASN A 4 30.75 13.78 48.65
C ASN A 4 29.92 13.90 47.35
N LEU A 5 30.66 14.35 46.33
CA LEU A 5 30.46 14.17 44.89
C LEU A 5 30.90 12.77 44.40
N ASN A 6 30.39 12.43 43.21
CA ASN A 6 30.92 11.52 42.17
C ASN A 6 30.66 10.00 42.30
N MET A 7 29.73 9.49 41.48
CA MET A 7 30.05 8.61 40.34
C MET A 7 28.80 8.33 39.49
N LEU A 8 28.76 8.93 38.29
CA LEU A 8 27.90 8.56 37.16
C LEU A 8 28.81 8.58 35.93
N ALA A 9 29.33 7.40 35.55
CA ALA A 9 29.86 7.11 34.22
C ALA A 9 30.20 5.62 34.12
N THR A 10 29.91 5.04 32.95
CA THR A 10 30.41 3.76 32.42
C THR A 10 29.67 2.49 32.86
N LEU A 11 28.87 1.90 31.95
CA LEU A 11 29.01 0.50 31.55
C LEU A 11 28.14 0.21 30.32
N SER A 12 28.82 0.05 29.19
CA SER A 12 28.38 -0.58 27.96
C SER A 12 28.94 -2.00 27.91
N ILE A 13 28.20 -2.92 27.27
CA ILE A 13 28.65 -4.20 26.66
C ILE A 13 29.00 -5.35 27.62
N ILE A 14 28.23 -6.45 27.53
CA ILE A 14 28.69 -7.82 27.16
C ILE A 14 27.44 -8.66 26.87
N SER A 15 27.32 -9.11 25.63
CA SER A 15 26.47 -10.22 25.20
C SER A 15 27.34 -11.44 24.91
N ARG A 16 26.87 -12.65 25.28
CA ARG A 16 26.92 -13.94 24.55
C ARG A 16 27.14 -15.14 25.48
N ASN A 17 26.18 -16.06 25.53
CA ASN A 17 26.32 -17.40 24.93
C ASN A 17 25.02 -18.22 25.01
N THR A 18 24.78 -18.94 23.93
CA THR A 18 23.63 -19.75 23.50
C THR A 18 23.51 -21.09 24.25
N VAL A 19 22.28 -21.56 24.56
CA VAL A 19 21.84 -22.97 24.46
C VAL A 19 20.30 -23.01 24.29
N TYR A 20 19.84 -23.78 23.29
CA TYR A 20 18.45 -24.20 23.04
C TYR A 20 17.88 -25.07 24.16
N ILE A 21 16.65 -24.83 24.65
CA ILE A 21 15.68 -25.88 25.03
C ILE A 21 14.25 -25.37 24.76
N ALA A 22 13.44 -26.25 24.17
CA ALA A 22 12.04 -26.12 23.75
C ALA A 22 11.01 -26.15 24.90
N ASP A 23 9.78 -25.75 24.56
CA ASP A 23 8.47 -26.04 25.16
C ASP A 23 8.28 -26.01 26.68
N MET A 24 7.30 -25.21 27.13
CA MET A 24 6.29 -25.61 28.13
C MET A 24 5.18 -24.54 28.21
N ASP A 25 4.16 -24.71 27.36
CA ASP A 25 2.79 -24.39 27.74
C ASP A 25 2.26 -25.54 28.61
N TYR A 26 2.08 -25.30 29.91
CA TYR A 26 0.99 -25.84 30.72
C TYR A 26 1.10 -25.26 32.13
N LEU A 27 0.20 -24.33 32.48
CA LEU A 27 -0.59 -24.33 33.72
C LEU A 27 -1.47 -23.08 33.75
N CYS A 28 -2.72 -23.24 33.33
CA CYS A 28 -3.81 -22.32 33.65
C CYS A 28 -4.10 -22.31 35.16
N SER A 29 -4.54 -21.13 35.59
CA SER A 29 -5.43 -20.84 36.73
C SER A 29 -4.86 -20.93 38.16
N LEU A 30 -4.70 -19.77 38.81
CA LEU A 30 -5.46 -19.39 40.01
C LEU A 30 -5.11 -17.97 40.53
N SER A 31 -6.17 -17.22 40.82
CA SER A 31 -6.30 -16.05 41.71
C SER A 31 -5.56 -14.73 41.39
N VAL A 32 -6.31 -13.84 40.74
CA VAL A 32 -6.27 -12.39 40.94
C VAL A 32 -6.92 -12.08 42.29
N GLN A 33 -6.16 -11.58 43.27
CA GLN A 33 -6.62 -10.59 44.26
C GLN A 33 -5.47 -10.14 45.17
N THR A 34 -5.40 -8.82 45.38
CA THR A 34 -4.61 -8.07 46.39
C THR A 34 -3.16 -7.66 46.07
N ALA A 35 -3.01 -6.60 45.27
CA ALA A 35 -1.83 -5.71 45.33
C ALA A 35 -2.10 -4.28 44.81
N ALA A 36 -3.34 -3.77 44.91
CA ALA A 36 -3.70 -2.41 44.46
C ALA A 36 -3.99 -1.41 45.60
N ASP A 37 -3.90 -1.82 46.87
CA ASP A 37 -4.30 -0.97 48.03
C ASP A 37 -3.14 -0.49 48.91
N LYS A 38 -1.89 -0.47 48.43
CA LYS A 38 -0.73 -0.03 49.25
C LYS A 38 0.21 1.00 48.62
N LEU A 39 -0.14 1.62 47.48
CA LEU A 39 0.69 2.70 46.90
C LEU A 39 0.05 4.10 46.90
N THR A 40 -1.15 4.26 47.47
CA THR A 40 -1.89 5.54 47.49
C THR A 40 -1.88 6.24 48.85
N ALA A 41 -0.94 5.90 49.74
CA ALA A 41 -0.89 6.46 51.11
C ALA A 41 0.48 7.03 51.55
N ILE A 42 1.47 7.18 50.66
CA ILE A 42 2.82 7.68 51.03
C ILE A 42 3.20 9.02 50.36
N ILE A 43 2.37 9.57 49.46
CA ILE A 43 2.65 10.87 48.81
C ILE A 43 1.50 11.86 49.05
N MET A 44 1.05 12.00 50.29
CA MET A 44 0.29 13.18 50.74
C MET A 44 0.44 13.34 52.26
N ARG A 45 1.46 14.09 52.69
CA ARG A 45 1.48 14.94 53.91
C ARG A 45 2.92 15.34 54.22
N LYS A 46 3.32 16.52 53.74
CA LYS A 46 4.27 17.44 54.39
C LYS A 46 4.30 18.72 53.57
N SER A 47 3.74 19.81 54.12
CA SER A 47 4.31 21.18 54.09
C SER A 47 3.23 22.23 54.41
N VAL A 48 3.25 22.72 55.64
CA VAL A 48 2.70 23.98 56.18
C VAL A 48 3.75 24.36 57.24
N LEU A 49 4.46 25.50 57.33
CA LEU A 49 4.21 26.91 57.01
C LEU A 49 5.58 27.70 57.03
N PHE A 50 5.55 29.00 56.64
CA PHE A 50 6.58 30.07 56.70
C PHE A 50 7.79 29.98 55.76
N GLY A 51 8.19 31.00 54.98
CA GLY A 51 7.72 32.38 54.81
C GLY A 51 8.91 33.32 54.60
N LEU A 52 9.18 33.80 53.38
CA LEU A 52 9.85 35.09 53.14
C LEU A 52 9.66 35.57 51.69
N VAL A 53 9.47 36.88 51.58
CA VAL A 53 9.11 37.67 50.41
C VAL A 53 10.23 37.74 49.37
N LEU A 54 9.93 37.40 48.11
CA LEU A 54 10.54 38.03 46.94
C LEU A 54 9.46 38.17 45.87
N SER A 55 9.01 39.41 45.70
CA SER A 55 8.13 39.88 44.65
C SER A 55 8.80 39.69 43.28
N LEU A 56 8.49 38.57 42.62
CA LEU A 56 8.56 38.45 41.17
C LEU A 56 7.14 38.59 40.65
N SER A 57 6.89 39.66 39.90
CA SER A 57 5.65 39.90 39.18
C SER A 57 5.40 38.74 38.22
N VAL A 58 4.66 37.72 38.67
CA VAL A 58 3.98 36.79 37.77
C VAL A 58 2.94 37.64 37.05
N CYS A 59 3.24 38.01 35.79
CA CYS A 59 2.20 38.45 34.89
C CYS A 59 1.19 37.30 34.80
N ILE A 60 0.00 37.53 35.33
CA ILE A 60 -1.17 36.71 35.06
C ILE A 60 -1.32 36.70 33.52
N PRO A 61 -1.42 35.53 32.86
CA PRO A 61 -1.62 35.51 31.42
C PRO A 61 -2.89 36.29 31.07
N ALA A 62 -2.81 37.12 30.02
CA ALA A 62 -3.99 37.67 29.37
C ALA A 62 -4.96 36.52 29.05
N GLY A 63 -6.26 36.71 29.29
CA GLY A 63 -7.23 35.62 29.40
C GLY A 63 -7.19 34.66 28.21
N ALA A 64 -7.06 33.36 28.49
CA ALA A 64 -7.27 32.30 27.52
C ALA A 64 -8.69 32.40 26.95
N ARG A 65 -8.87 32.08 25.66
CA ARG A 65 -10.18 32.00 25.02
C ARG A 65 -11.11 31.04 25.78
N ASP A 66 -12.39 31.42 25.86
CA ASP A 66 -13.43 30.52 26.33
C ASP A 66 -13.82 29.58 25.17
N THR A 67 -13.10 28.46 25.02
CA THR A 67 -13.36 27.42 24.01
C THR A 67 -14.24 26.30 24.57
N ILE A 68 -15.39 26.06 23.95
CA ILE A 68 -16.30 24.98 24.30
C ILE A 68 -16.14 23.84 23.28
N SER A 69 -15.63 22.69 23.73
CA SER A 69 -15.53 21.50 22.87
C SER A 69 -16.90 20.88 22.60
N LEU A 70 -17.19 20.63 21.33
CA LEU A 70 -18.37 19.88 20.87
C LEU A 70 -17.98 18.46 20.39
N VAL A 71 -16.78 18.00 20.74
CA VAL A 71 -16.26 16.66 20.43
C VAL A 71 -16.93 15.58 21.29
N GLY A 72 -16.97 14.36 20.78
CA GLY A 72 -17.45 13.17 21.47
C GLY A 72 -18.97 13.00 21.34
N ARG A 73 -19.55 12.33 22.34
CA ARG A 73 -20.98 11.99 22.40
C ARG A 73 -21.87 13.22 22.51
N GLY A 74 -23.17 13.03 22.31
CA GLY A 74 -24.20 14.07 22.39
C GLY A 74 -24.71 14.55 21.04
N TRP A 75 -24.15 14.00 19.96
CA TRP A 75 -24.63 14.16 18.60
C TRP A 75 -25.59 13.04 18.21
N TYR A 76 -26.53 13.37 17.33
CA TYR A 76 -27.51 12.44 16.80
C TYR A 76 -27.60 12.61 15.29
N VAL A 77 -27.74 11.50 14.57
CA VAL A 77 -27.77 11.51 13.10
C VAL A 77 -29.05 10.88 12.58
N THR A 78 -29.70 11.55 11.64
CA THR A 78 -30.83 11.02 10.88
C THR A 78 -30.51 11.07 9.39
N ARG A 79 -30.64 9.94 8.69
CA ARG A 79 -30.56 9.91 7.21
C ARG A 79 -31.90 10.39 6.63
N ASP A 80 -31.85 11.42 5.80
CA ASP A 80 -33.03 12.00 5.15
C ASP A 80 -33.15 11.42 3.74
N THR A 81 -33.57 10.16 3.64
CA THR A 81 -33.61 9.40 2.39
C THR A 81 -34.67 9.89 1.39
N ALA A 82 -35.57 10.78 1.82
CA ALA A 82 -36.57 11.42 0.97
C ALA A 82 -36.11 12.77 0.41
N ALA A 83 -34.97 13.31 0.88
CA ALA A 83 -34.46 14.59 0.41
C ALA A 83 -33.82 14.46 -0.98
N GLU A 84 -34.39 15.17 -1.95
CA GLU A 84 -33.75 15.44 -3.23
C GLU A 84 -32.57 16.40 -3.04
N TRP A 85 -31.48 16.17 -3.75
CA TRP A 85 -30.26 16.98 -3.61
C TRP A 85 -29.49 17.20 -4.92
N ARG A 86 -29.71 16.36 -5.94
CA ARG A 86 -28.92 16.36 -7.19
C ARG A 86 -29.02 17.68 -7.96
N ASN A 87 -30.11 18.42 -7.78
CA ASN A 87 -30.34 19.71 -8.42
C ASN A 87 -30.02 20.90 -7.50
N ASP A 88 -29.52 20.66 -6.29
CA ASP A 88 -29.17 21.76 -5.39
C ASP A 88 -28.02 22.58 -6.01
N PRO A 89 -28.12 23.92 -6.01
CA PRO A 89 -27.01 24.76 -6.44
C PRO A 89 -25.84 24.61 -5.47
N LEU A 90 -24.62 24.67 -6.03
CA LEU A 90 -23.38 24.59 -5.28
C LEU A 90 -22.63 25.91 -5.39
N PHE A 91 -22.13 26.39 -4.26
CA PHE A 91 -21.33 27.59 -4.14
C PHE A 91 -19.97 27.25 -3.56
N LEU A 92 -18.91 27.89 -4.04
CA LEU A 92 -17.58 27.85 -3.43
C LEU A 92 -17.36 29.08 -2.54
N PRO A 93 -16.37 29.04 -1.61
CA PRO A 93 -16.00 30.21 -0.83
C PRO A 93 -15.77 31.44 -1.73
N GLY A 94 -16.39 32.56 -1.35
CA GLY A 94 -16.35 33.83 -2.08
C GLY A 94 -17.32 33.97 -3.26
N GLU A 95 -18.23 33.01 -3.49
CA GLU A 95 -19.27 33.10 -4.55
C GLU A 95 -20.63 33.61 -4.05
N TYR A 96 -20.74 33.93 -2.76
CA TYR A 96 -21.92 34.53 -2.14
C TYR A 96 -21.50 35.67 -1.21
N GLU A 97 -22.33 36.72 -1.12
CA GLU A 97 -22.07 37.90 -0.29
C GLU A 97 -22.55 37.69 1.15
N SER A 98 -23.73 37.09 1.34
CA SER A 98 -24.29 36.77 2.65
C SER A 98 -24.87 35.36 2.69
N ILE A 99 -24.77 34.72 3.85
CA ILE A 99 -25.38 33.39 4.08
C ILE A 99 -26.91 33.43 3.95
N SER A 100 -27.53 34.57 4.24
CA SER A 100 -28.98 34.78 4.11
C SER A 100 -29.50 34.64 2.68
N ASP A 101 -28.62 34.78 1.69
CA ASP A 101 -28.98 34.80 0.28
C ASP A 101 -28.96 33.39 -0.34
N LEU A 102 -28.35 32.43 0.36
CA LEU A 102 -28.26 31.06 -0.12
C LEU A 102 -29.61 30.35 0.06
N PRO A 103 -30.09 29.63 -0.97
CA PRO A 103 -31.23 28.74 -0.79
C PRO A 103 -30.83 27.60 0.14
N TYR A 104 -31.76 27.16 0.99
CA TYR A 104 -31.58 25.97 1.82
C TYR A 104 -32.80 25.07 1.78
N ASN A 105 -32.56 23.77 1.99
CA ASN A 105 -33.60 22.75 2.01
C ASN A 105 -33.86 22.30 3.46
N PRO A 106 -35.07 22.48 4.01
CA PRO A 106 -35.40 21.99 5.35
C PRO A 106 -35.48 20.45 5.40
N PRO A 107 -35.43 19.83 6.60
CA PRO A 107 -35.59 18.38 6.72
C PRO A 107 -36.95 17.94 6.16
N THR A 108 -36.99 16.90 5.32
CA THR A 108 -38.26 16.49 4.66
C THR A 108 -39.31 16.02 5.66
N PHE A 109 -38.87 15.53 6.80
CA PHE A 109 -39.70 15.09 7.92
C PHE A 109 -39.99 16.20 8.95
N GLY A 110 -39.48 17.41 8.73
CA GLY A 110 -39.72 18.62 9.53
C GLY A 110 -38.82 18.79 10.76
N TRP A 111 -38.52 20.06 11.09
CA TRP A 111 -37.64 20.47 12.20
C TRP A 111 -38.03 19.90 13.56
N GLN A 112 -39.34 19.83 13.86
CA GLN A 112 -39.81 19.31 15.14
C GLN A 112 -39.40 17.85 15.35
N LYS A 113 -39.53 17.00 14.32
CA LYS A 113 -39.12 15.59 14.40
C LYS A 113 -37.60 15.45 14.47
N LEU A 114 -36.86 16.30 13.75
CA LEU A 114 -35.41 16.34 13.80
C LEU A 114 -34.89 16.63 15.21
N TYR A 115 -35.39 17.69 15.85
CA TYR A 115 -34.96 18.07 17.20
C TYR A 115 -35.51 17.18 18.31
N ALA A 116 -36.66 16.52 18.07
CA ALA A 116 -37.12 15.42 18.90
C ALA A 116 -36.27 14.13 18.73
N LYS A 117 -35.30 14.12 17.79
CA LYS A 117 -34.40 13.01 17.49
C LYS A 117 -35.16 11.74 17.11
N ALA A 118 -36.30 11.91 16.44
CA ALA A 118 -37.13 10.80 16.00
C ALA A 118 -36.36 9.93 14.99
N ASN A 119 -36.18 8.65 15.29
CA ASN A 119 -35.41 7.69 14.48
C ASN A 119 -33.92 8.06 14.28
N ALA A 120 -33.36 8.90 15.15
CA ALA A 120 -31.95 9.28 15.07
C ALA A 120 -31.05 8.24 15.76
N VAL A 121 -29.86 8.03 15.22
CA VAL A 121 -28.79 7.23 15.84
C VAL A 121 -27.90 8.15 16.68
N SER A 122 -27.61 7.76 17.92
CA SER A 122 -26.63 8.48 18.75
C SER A 122 -25.22 8.21 18.23
N VAL A 123 -24.45 9.25 18.00
CA VAL A 123 -23.08 9.16 17.45
C VAL A 123 -22.10 9.98 18.29
N SER A 124 -20.81 9.83 17.98
CA SER A 124 -19.77 10.77 18.40
C SER A 124 -19.30 11.61 17.21
N VAL A 125 -18.81 12.81 17.48
CA VAL A 125 -18.08 13.64 16.49
C VAL A 125 -16.62 13.75 16.94
N PRO A 126 -15.61 13.50 16.09
CA PRO A 126 -15.72 13.07 14.69
C PRO A 126 -16.50 11.75 14.49
N GLY A 127 -17.18 11.63 13.35
CA GLY A 127 -18.09 10.53 12.99
C GLY A 127 -18.40 10.48 11.50
N THR A 128 -18.48 9.27 10.92
CA THR A 128 -18.95 9.05 9.54
C THR A 128 -20.26 8.25 9.50
N LEU A 129 -21.06 8.38 8.44
CA LEU A 129 -22.26 7.55 8.27
C LEU A 129 -21.89 6.07 8.16
N GLU A 130 -20.80 5.77 7.48
CA GLU A 130 -20.32 4.41 7.24
C GLU A 130 -19.92 3.72 8.56
N GLU A 131 -19.41 4.46 9.55
CA GLU A 131 -19.14 3.92 10.88
C GLU A 131 -20.41 3.37 11.57
N TYR A 132 -21.56 4.04 11.41
CA TYR A 132 -22.77 3.73 12.20
C TYR A 132 -23.88 3.02 11.41
N PHE A 133 -23.88 3.11 10.08
CA PHE A 133 -24.97 2.61 9.23
C PHE A 133 -24.57 1.45 8.31
N THR A 134 -23.31 1.01 8.33
CA THR A 134 -22.87 -0.16 7.55
C THR A 134 -23.39 -1.46 8.14
N THR A 135 -24.09 -2.25 7.32
CA THR A 135 -24.65 -3.57 7.69
C THR A 135 -24.27 -4.68 6.71
N SER A 136 -23.58 -4.36 5.62
CA SER A 136 -23.14 -5.30 4.59
C SER A 136 -21.74 -5.84 4.89
N VAL A 137 -21.46 -7.07 4.44
CA VAL A 137 -20.09 -7.63 4.38
C VAL A 137 -19.33 -7.16 3.13
N GLN A 138 -20.00 -6.43 2.24
CA GLN A 138 -19.45 -5.82 1.02
C GLN A 138 -20.04 -4.40 0.81
N PRO A 139 -19.84 -3.46 1.75
CA PRO A 139 -20.32 -2.08 1.60
C PRO A 139 -19.88 -1.43 0.29
N GLN A 140 -20.77 -0.66 -0.31
CA GLN A 140 -20.52 0.12 -1.50
C GLN A 140 -20.37 1.61 -1.17
N PRO A 141 -19.52 2.37 -1.88
CA PRO A 141 -19.33 3.81 -1.66
C PRO A 141 -20.59 4.66 -1.79
N THR A 142 -21.67 4.11 -2.37
CA THR A 142 -22.95 4.79 -2.57
C THR A 142 -24.01 4.45 -1.52
N ASP A 143 -23.76 3.47 -0.64
CA ASP A 143 -24.76 2.96 0.32
C ASP A 143 -25.27 4.05 1.28
N GLN A 144 -24.41 5.03 1.59
CA GLN A 144 -24.71 6.15 2.48
C GLN A 144 -24.76 7.50 1.74
N SER A 145 -24.85 7.50 0.41
CA SER A 145 -25.00 8.74 -0.37
C SER A 145 -26.36 9.41 -0.11
N GLY A 146 -26.40 10.73 -0.29
CA GLY A 146 -27.58 11.55 -0.07
C GLY A 146 -27.43 12.52 1.09
N VAL A 147 -28.53 12.77 1.81
CA VAL A 147 -28.63 13.82 2.83
C VAL A 147 -28.69 13.19 4.22
N SER A 148 -27.93 13.75 5.15
CA SER A 148 -27.97 13.42 6.58
C SER A 148 -28.02 14.67 7.44
N TRP A 149 -28.69 14.58 8.58
CA TRP A 149 -28.78 15.66 9.56
C TRP A 149 -28.06 15.27 10.85
N TRP A 150 -27.05 16.04 11.23
CA TRP A 150 -26.27 15.88 12.46
C TRP A 150 -26.69 16.94 13.45
N VAL A 151 -27.25 16.53 14.60
CA VAL A 151 -27.83 17.47 15.56
C VAL A 151 -27.27 17.32 16.96
N ARG A 152 -27.10 18.46 17.63
CA ARG A 152 -26.65 18.56 19.01
C ARG A 152 -27.30 19.77 19.68
N GLU A 153 -27.68 19.61 20.95
CA GLU A 153 -28.06 20.74 21.78
C GLU A 153 -26.79 21.42 22.32
N ILE A 154 -26.70 22.73 22.16
CA ILE A 154 -25.61 23.55 22.69
C ILE A 154 -26.13 24.46 23.80
N SER A 155 -25.36 24.56 24.89
CA SER A 155 -25.58 25.55 25.94
C SER A 155 -24.88 26.84 25.53
N VAL A 156 -25.65 27.92 25.37
CA VAL A 156 -25.14 29.17 24.84
C VAL A 156 -24.52 29.99 25.98
N PRO A 157 -23.22 30.31 25.92
CA PRO A 157 -22.59 31.15 26.94
C PRO A 157 -23.17 32.57 26.93
N LYS A 158 -23.05 33.27 28.06
CA LYS A 158 -23.36 34.71 28.10
C LYS A 158 -22.23 35.48 27.45
N LEU A 159 -22.48 36.05 26.28
CA LEU A 159 -21.52 36.92 25.59
C LEU A 159 -21.48 38.29 26.27
N ARG A 160 -20.27 38.82 26.49
CA ARG A 160 -20.03 40.19 26.92
C ARG A 160 -20.11 41.12 25.70
N LYS A 161 -20.25 42.42 25.94
CA LYS A 161 -20.24 43.40 24.85
C LYS A 161 -18.89 43.35 24.12
N GLY A 162 -18.93 43.20 22.81
CA GLY A 162 -17.74 43.10 21.95
C GLY A 162 -17.10 41.70 21.91
N GLU A 163 -17.81 40.67 22.38
CA GLU A 163 -17.45 39.26 22.16
C GLU A 163 -18.27 38.67 21.00
N ARG A 164 -17.64 37.78 20.26
CA ARG A 164 -18.15 36.99 19.14
C ARG A 164 -18.11 35.51 19.50
N ALA A 165 -18.95 34.73 18.82
CA ALA A 165 -19.04 33.30 18.99
C ALA A 165 -18.85 32.61 17.63
N ILE A 166 -17.75 31.88 17.49
CA ILE A 166 -17.33 31.25 16.24
C ILE A 166 -17.43 29.73 16.41
N LEU A 167 -18.15 29.06 15.51
CA LEU A 167 -18.07 27.61 15.38
C LEU A 167 -16.90 27.27 14.45
N HIS A 168 -15.92 26.54 14.96
CA HIS A 168 -14.83 26.00 14.16
C HIS A 168 -15.12 24.54 13.82
N PHE A 169 -15.20 24.23 12.53
CA PHE A 169 -15.27 22.86 12.03
C PHE A 169 -13.90 22.47 11.47
N GLY A 170 -13.24 21.47 12.07
CA GLY A 170 -11.94 21.03 11.59
C GLY A 170 -12.01 20.36 10.20
N SER A 171 -13.13 19.72 9.87
CA SER A 171 -13.36 19.04 8.59
C SER A 171 -14.79 18.46 8.53
N VAL A 172 -15.46 18.65 7.38
CA VAL A 172 -16.73 18.01 7.04
C VAL A 172 -16.63 17.42 5.63
N ARG A 173 -17.37 16.34 5.36
CA ARG A 173 -17.53 15.82 4.00
C ARG A 173 -18.98 15.41 3.72
N HIS A 174 -19.61 15.82 2.61
CA HIS A 174 -19.05 16.64 1.51
C HIS A 174 -19.50 18.10 1.60
N ARG A 175 -20.76 18.42 1.29
CA ARG A 175 -21.32 19.76 1.52
C ARG A 175 -21.89 19.89 2.92
N ALA A 176 -21.56 20.96 3.63
CA ALA A 176 -22.05 21.28 4.96
C ALA A 176 -22.95 22.53 4.92
N GLU A 177 -24.16 22.44 5.47
CA GLU A 177 -25.03 23.58 5.77
C GLU A 177 -25.31 23.58 7.28
N VAL A 178 -24.98 24.67 7.97
CA VAL A 178 -25.01 24.78 9.43
C VAL A 178 -26.18 25.64 9.87
N PHE A 179 -26.92 25.17 10.88
CA PHE A 179 -28.14 25.82 11.37
C PHE A 179 -28.14 25.98 12.90
N ILE A 180 -28.68 27.10 13.37
CA ILE A 180 -29.04 27.35 14.78
C ILE A 180 -30.55 27.58 14.88
N ASP A 181 -31.26 26.77 15.68
CA ASP A 181 -32.72 26.82 15.84
C ASP A 181 -33.45 26.99 14.49
N SER A 182 -33.10 26.19 13.47
CA SER A 182 -33.61 26.20 12.08
C SER A 182 -33.22 27.37 11.17
N THR A 183 -32.34 28.29 11.61
CA THR A 183 -31.81 29.38 10.78
C THR A 183 -30.47 28.97 10.16
N LEU A 184 -30.31 29.08 8.84
CA LEU A 184 -29.03 28.84 8.15
C LEU A 184 -28.02 29.92 8.55
N VAL A 185 -26.84 29.49 9.03
CA VAL A 185 -25.79 30.37 9.55
C VAL A 185 -24.43 30.12 8.93
N GLY A 186 -24.21 28.97 8.30
CA GLY A 186 -22.96 28.63 7.64
C GLY A 186 -23.14 27.66 6.49
N TYR A 187 -22.19 27.70 5.55
CA TYR A 187 -22.17 26.85 4.36
C TYR A 187 -20.70 26.61 3.98
N ASP A 188 -20.33 25.37 3.66
CA ASP A 188 -19.04 25.05 3.03
C ASP A 188 -19.16 23.85 2.09
N MET A 189 -18.38 23.87 1.02
CA MET A 189 -18.36 22.84 -0.04
C MET A 189 -16.97 22.20 -0.22
N VAL A 190 -15.92 22.76 0.39
CA VAL A 190 -14.54 22.29 0.20
C VAL A 190 -14.25 21.21 1.24
N ALA A 191 -14.62 19.98 0.88
CA ALA A 191 -14.49 18.82 1.75
C ALA A 191 -13.06 18.60 2.27
N GLU A 192 -12.98 17.98 3.45
CA GLU A 192 -11.74 17.58 4.12
C GLU A 192 -10.86 18.74 4.63
N THR A 193 -11.35 19.97 4.59
CA THR A 193 -10.64 21.18 5.06
C THR A 193 -11.42 21.91 6.15
N PRO A 194 -10.75 22.69 7.02
CA PRO A 194 -11.43 23.44 8.07
C PRO A 194 -12.20 24.65 7.52
N PHE A 195 -13.26 25.05 8.23
CA PHE A 195 -13.98 26.30 8.00
C PHE A 195 -14.66 26.79 9.30
N ASP A 196 -14.86 28.11 9.37
CA ASP A 196 -15.44 28.78 10.53
C ASP A 196 -16.81 29.37 10.20
N VAL A 197 -17.68 29.44 11.22
CA VAL A 197 -19.03 30.02 11.11
C VAL A 197 -19.27 30.96 12.29
N ASP A 198 -19.42 32.26 12.00
CA ASP A 198 -19.81 33.25 13.01
C ASP A 198 -21.31 33.15 13.31
N ILE A 199 -21.65 32.75 14.54
CA ILE A 199 -23.03 32.60 14.99
C ILE A 199 -23.46 33.69 15.98
N THR A 200 -22.65 34.73 16.18
CA THR A 200 -22.83 35.76 17.21
C THR A 200 -24.25 36.34 17.19
N ASN A 201 -24.75 36.69 16.01
CA ASN A 201 -26.01 37.42 15.84
C ASN A 201 -27.27 36.54 15.98
N VAL A 202 -27.13 35.21 15.99
CA VAL A 202 -28.26 34.27 16.12
C VAL A 202 -28.32 33.59 17.49
N LEU A 203 -27.28 33.77 18.31
CA LEU A 203 -27.22 33.21 19.64
C LEU A 203 -28.21 33.91 20.57
N LYS A 204 -28.81 33.11 21.47
CA LYS A 204 -29.67 33.54 22.56
C LYS A 204 -28.93 33.30 23.88
N PRO A 205 -28.17 34.31 24.38
CA PRO A 205 -27.28 34.13 25.53
C PRO A 205 -27.96 33.51 26.76
N GLY A 206 -27.33 32.50 27.36
CA GLY A 206 -27.84 31.82 28.56
C GLY A 206 -28.99 30.86 28.32
N SER A 207 -29.34 30.56 27.07
CA SER A 207 -30.34 29.55 26.70
C SER A 207 -29.70 28.28 26.14
N LYS A 208 -30.53 27.28 25.85
CA LYS A 208 -30.16 26.12 25.06
C LYS A 208 -30.67 26.33 23.63
N GLN A 209 -29.83 26.04 22.64
CA GLN A 209 -30.19 26.11 21.24
C GLN A 209 -29.81 24.81 20.52
N GLN A 210 -30.49 24.54 19.40
CA GLN A 210 -30.21 23.37 18.58
C GLN A 210 -29.22 23.72 17.48
N LEU A 211 -28.06 23.06 17.49
CA LEU A 211 -27.13 23.03 16.36
C LEU A 211 -27.52 21.88 15.44
N ALA A 212 -27.74 22.16 14.16
CA ALA A 212 -27.93 21.15 13.14
C ALA A 212 -26.98 21.38 11.96
N VAL A 213 -26.41 20.30 11.43
CA VAL A 213 -25.59 20.32 10.22
C VAL A 213 -26.24 19.38 9.22
N ARG A 214 -26.71 19.93 8.10
CA ARG A 214 -27.14 19.15 6.94
C ARG A 214 -25.89 18.83 6.14
N ILE A 215 -25.59 17.55 6.04
CA ILE A 215 -24.49 17.03 5.24
C ILE A 215 -25.07 16.34 4.03
N THR A 216 -24.64 16.78 2.85
CA THR A 216 -25.01 16.13 1.58
C THR A 216 -23.76 15.58 0.92
N HIS A 217 -23.82 14.32 0.51
CA HIS A 217 -22.67 13.59 -0.01
C HIS A 217 -23.06 12.71 -1.22
N PRO A 218 -22.42 12.86 -2.39
CA PRO A 218 -22.82 12.18 -3.62
C PRO A 218 -22.30 10.74 -3.78
N GLY A 219 -21.67 10.15 -2.76
CA GLY A 219 -20.87 8.94 -2.90
C GLY A 219 -19.40 9.26 -3.23
N GLY A 220 -18.63 8.23 -3.58
CA GLY A 220 -17.22 8.38 -3.91
C GLY A 220 -16.66 7.04 -4.32
N ASN A 221 -15.44 6.73 -3.88
CA ASN A 221 -14.85 5.41 -4.08
C ASN A 221 -14.28 4.83 -2.77
N TYR A 222 -14.06 3.52 -2.76
CA TYR A 222 -13.31 2.80 -1.73
C TYR A 222 -11.99 2.26 -2.30
N HIS A 223 -11.40 2.97 -3.25
CA HIS A 223 -10.11 2.61 -3.85
C HIS A 223 -9.15 3.82 -3.84
N TRP A 224 -7.94 3.65 -4.33
CA TRP A 224 -6.90 4.70 -4.33
C TRP A 224 -7.04 5.73 -5.46
N GLN A 225 -7.78 5.40 -6.52
CA GLN A 225 -7.82 6.24 -7.74
C GLN A 225 -8.62 7.54 -7.53
N ASP A 226 -8.12 8.64 -8.11
CA ASP A 226 -8.76 9.97 -8.09
C ASP A 226 -8.95 10.59 -9.50
N PHE A 227 -8.97 9.75 -10.55
CA PHE A 227 -9.09 10.21 -11.94
C PHE A 227 -10.53 10.32 -12.45
N THR A 228 -11.50 9.62 -11.85
CA THR A 228 -12.91 9.62 -12.28
C THR A 228 -13.70 10.65 -11.47
N PRO A 229 -14.20 11.75 -12.08
CA PRO A 229 -15.04 12.72 -11.38
C PRO A 229 -16.30 12.10 -10.75
N MET A 230 -16.75 12.66 -9.62
CA MET A 230 -18.05 12.34 -9.04
C MET A 230 -19.13 13.26 -9.61
N ASP A 231 -20.35 12.72 -9.70
CA ASP A 231 -21.50 13.44 -10.23
C ASP A 231 -22.40 13.98 -9.13
N TRP A 232 -22.66 15.28 -9.18
CA TRP A 232 -23.73 15.95 -8.45
C TRP A 232 -24.67 16.63 -9.45
N GLY A 233 -25.64 15.86 -9.95
CA GLY A 233 -26.52 16.34 -11.03
C GLY A 233 -25.69 16.82 -12.22
N ASN A 234 -25.74 18.12 -12.50
CA ASN A 234 -24.98 18.75 -13.59
C ASN A 234 -23.55 19.18 -13.19
N TYR A 235 -23.21 19.17 -11.90
CA TYR A 235 -21.86 19.48 -11.42
C TYR A 235 -20.96 18.26 -11.47
N LYS A 236 -19.71 18.49 -11.83
CA LYS A 236 -18.62 17.53 -11.71
C LYS A 236 -17.75 17.91 -10.51
N LEU A 237 -17.49 16.97 -9.61
CA LEU A 237 -16.69 17.18 -8.41
C LEU A 237 -15.41 16.33 -8.44
N PRO A 238 -14.30 16.79 -7.84
CA PRO A 238 -13.11 15.95 -7.71
C PRO A 238 -13.48 14.71 -6.87
N PRO A 239 -13.08 13.50 -7.27
CA PRO A 239 -13.36 12.32 -6.48
C PRO A 239 -12.68 12.42 -5.12
N SER A 240 -13.36 11.83 -4.15
CA SER A 240 -12.83 11.63 -2.81
C SER A 240 -13.36 10.30 -2.30
N ARG A 241 -12.69 9.77 -1.28
CA ARG A 241 -13.08 8.53 -0.63
C ARG A 241 -14.49 8.65 -0.07
N GLY A 242 -15.35 7.68 -0.35
CA GLY A 242 -16.81 7.74 -0.18
C GLY A 242 -17.32 7.70 1.27
N PHE A 243 -16.85 8.59 2.15
CA PHE A 243 -17.28 8.67 3.54
C PHE A 243 -17.90 10.03 3.90
N GLY A 244 -19.16 10.05 4.31
CA GLY A 244 -19.90 11.27 4.64
C GLY A 244 -19.97 11.51 6.15
N GLY A 245 -19.72 12.74 6.62
CA GLY A 245 -19.84 13.08 8.04
C GLY A 245 -19.00 14.28 8.49
N ILE A 246 -18.91 14.45 9.80
CA ILE A 246 -18.05 15.46 10.45
C ILE A 246 -16.75 14.76 10.84
N LEU A 247 -15.67 15.03 10.10
CA LEU A 247 -14.46 14.20 10.08
C LEU A 247 -13.38 14.65 11.07
N ALA A 248 -13.51 15.84 11.66
CA ALA A 248 -12.56 16.38 12.63
C ALA A 248 -13.29 17.17 13.74
N PRO A 249 -12.58 17.61 14.80
CA PRO A 249 -13.18 18.29 15.94
C PRO A 249 -14.05 19.49 15.58
N VAL A 250 -15.08 19.73 16.41
CA VAL A 250 -15.90 20.94 16.37
C VAL A 250 -15.77 21.67 17.70
N THR A 251 -15.50 22.98 17.65
CA THR A 251 -15.44 23.85 18.83
C THR A 251 -16.35 25.07 18.66
N LEU A 252 -16.77 25.63 19.79
CA LEU A 252 -17.40 26.94 19.87
C LEU A 252 -16.46 27.87 20.63
N ASP A 253 -15.84 28.79 19.92
CA ASP A 253 -14.82 29.70 20.42
C ASP A 253 -15.44 31.09 20.69
N ILE A 254 -15.29 31.58 21.92
CA ILE A 254 -15.69 32.93 22.29
C ILE A 254 -14.47 33.84 22.22
N VAL A 255 -14.51 34.80 21.30
CA VAL A 255 -13.39 35.68 20.97
C VAL A 255 -13.83 37.14 21.02
N PRO A 256 -12.93 38.10 21.34
CA PRO A 256 -13.23 39.52 21.21
C PRO A 256 -13.36 39.97 19.74
N GLU A 257 -13.93 41.15 19.49
CA GLU A 257 -14.04 41.78 18.14
C GLU A 257 -12.70 41.84 17.38
N VAL A 258 -11.59 41.97 18.11
CA VAL A 258 -10.23 41.95 17.58
C VAL A 258 -9.56 40.69 18.09
N SER A 259 -9.39 39.70 17.23
CA SER A 259 -8.94 38.36 17.60
C SER A 259 -7.83 37.84 16.68
N ILE A 260 -6.99 36.96 17.21
CA ILE A 260 -5.96 36.24 16.48
C ILE A 260 -6.65 35.22 15.56
N ALA A 261 -6.56 35.39 14.26
CA ALA A 261 -7.19 34.48 13.30
C ALA A 261 -6.30 33.28 12.97
N ASP A 262 -4.97 33.48 12.92
CA ASP A 262 -4.03 32.43 12.52
C ASP A 262 -2.61 32.73 13.04
N ILE A 263 -1.86 31.67 13.35
CA ILE A 263 -0.46 31.73 13.79
C ILE A 263 0.36 30.75 12.95
N TYR A 264 1.26 31.29 12.12
CA TYR A 264 2.21 30.50 11.34
C TYR A 264 3.64 30.71 11.83
N ILE A 265 4.33 29.61 12.15
CA ILE A 265 5.76 29.64 12.48
C ILE A 265 6.58 29.14 11.30
N GLN A 266 7.12 30.09 10.53
CA GLN A 266 7.93 29.82 9.35
C GLN A 266 9.40 29.55 9.73
N ASN A 267 9.86 28.32 9.52
CA ASN A 267 11.28 27.99 9.62
C ASN A 267 12.10 28.75 8.56
N GLN A 268 13.32 29.15 8.92
CA GLN A 268 14.24 29.88 8.04
C GLN A 268 15.46 29.01 7.70
N PRO A 269 16.26 29.35 6.66
CA PRO A 269 17.42 28.56 6.25
C PRO A 269 18.47 28.31 7.33
N VAL A 270 18.52 29.19 8.34
CA VAL A 270 19.27 28.94 9.57
C VAL A 270 18.33 28.25 10.56
N PRO A 271 18.56 26.97 10.94
CA PRO A 271 17.58 26.17 11.70
C PRO A 271 17.11 26.78 13.03
N THR A 272 17.91 27.66 13.64
CA THR A 272 17.59 28.33 14.90
C THR A 272 16.84 29.67 14.73
N LYS A 273 16.53 30.05 13.49
CA LYS A 273 15.75 31.25 13.15
C LYS A 273 14.37 30.84 12.67
N VAL A 274 13.36 31.53 13.19
CA VAL A 274 11.96 31.37 12.78
C VAL A 274 11.33 32.74 12.61
N LYS A 275 10.27 32.81 11.83
CA LYS A 275 9.42 34.00 11.72
C LYS A 275 8.01 33.62 12.13
N ALA A 276 7.51 34.23 13.20
CA ALA A 276 6.11 34.11 13.56
C ALA A 276 5.31 35.12 12.71
N ILE A 277 4.39 34.62 11.90
CA ILE A 277 3.47 35.40 11.09
C ILE A 277 2.08 35.25 11.71
N ILE A 278 1.53 36.35 12.21
CA ILE A 278 0.27 36.36 12.95
C ILE A 278 -0.76 37.11 12.13
N THR A 279 -1.90 36.48 11.87
CA THR A 279 -3.07 37.13 11.28
C THR A 279 -4.02 37.53 12.41
N ILE A 280 -4.43 38.80 12.42
CA ILE A 280 -5.37 39.36 13.40
C ILE A 280 -6.60 39.87 12.63
N ASP A 281 -7.77 39.32 12.94
CA ASP A 281 -9.04 39.82 12.44
C ASP A 281 -9.54 40.97 13.32
N ASN A 282 -9.92 42.08 12.70
CA ASN A 282 -10.64 43.17 13.35
C ASN A 282 -12.02 43.32 12.70
N SER A 283 -13.02 42.79 13.38
CA SER A 283 -14.42 42.87 12.94
C SER A 283 -15.10 44.20 13.27
N ASP A 284 -14.43 45.12 13.98
CA ASP A 284 -14.89 46.49 14.16
C ASP A 284 -14.57 47.30 12.89
N ASP A 285 -15.52 48.11 12.42
CA ASP A 285 -15.32 49.05 11.31
C ASP A 285 -14.27 50.12 11.66
N ALA A 286 -14.09 50.40 12.95
CA ALA A 286 -13.11 51.36 13.42
C ALA A 286 -11.69 50.80 13.44
N LEU A 287 -10.72 51.69 13.18
CA LEU A 287 -9.31 51.40 13.43
C LEU A 287 -9.07 51.13 14.93
N ARG A 288 -8.57 49.95 15.25
CA ARG A 288 -8.20 49.58 16.64
C ARG A 288 -6.70 49.70 16.85
N LYS A 289 -6.30 50.00 18.09
CA LYS A 289 -4.90 50.04 18.51
C LYS A 289 -4.64 48.97 19.56
N ASP A 290 -3.61 48.15 19.38
CA ASP A 290 -3.25 47.10 20.34
C ASP A 290 -1.74 46.92 20.50
N GLU A 291 -1.35 45.99 21.36
CA GLU A 291 0.01 45.53 21.59
C GLU A 291 0.03 44.00 21.56
N LEU A 292 0.91 43.44 20.73
CA LEU A 292 1.06 42.00 20.50
C LEU A 292 2.27 41.47 21.24
N HIS A 293 2.06 40.50 22.13
CA HIS A 293 3.10 39.72 22.78
C HIS A 293 3.22 38.39 22.07
N VAL A 294 4.45 38.04 21.68
CA VAL A 294 4.77 36.73 21.09
C VAL A 294 5.84 36.08 21.93
N ARG A 295 5.54 34.91 22.48
CA ARG A 295 6.41 34.16 23.39
C ARG A 295 6.61 32.74 22.88
N LEU A 296 7.87 32.29 22.86
CA LEU A 296 8.24 30.93 22.44
C LEU A 296 8.73 30.16 23.67
N TYR A 297 8.22 28.94 23.88
CA TYR A 297 8.64 28.06 24.98
C TYR A 297 8.62 26.58 24.57
N PRO A 298 9.38 25.69 25.24
CA PRO A 298 9.33 24.25 24.93
C PRO A 298 7.94 23.69 25.20
N LYS A 299 7.41 22.84 24.31
CA LYS A 299 6.03 22.33 24.40
C LYS A 299 5.77 21.69 25.76
N GLY A 300 4.69 22.12 26.43
CA GLY A 300 4.32 21.66 27.77
C GLY A 300 5.12 22.27 28.93
N GLN A 301 6.01 23.24 28.67
CA GLN A 301 6.86 23.91 29.67
C GLN A 301 6.76 25.44 29.59
N PRO A 302 5.56 26.04 29.80
CA PRO A 302 5.33 27.47 29.65
C PRO A 302 6.13 28.35 30.63
N GLN A 303 6.73 27.77 31.67
CA GLN A 303 7.62 28.47 32.60
C GLN A 303 9.00 28.77 32.02
N ILE A 304 9.39 28.18 30.89
CA ILE A 304 10.69 28.39 30.23
C ILE A 304 10.48 29.23 28.97
N THR A 305 10.86 30.52 29.01
CA THR A 305 10.87 31.34 27.79
C THR A 305 12.17 31.14 27.02
N VAL A 306 12.05 30.73 25.76
CA VAL A 306 13.17 30.62 24.80
C VAL A 306 13.46 31.97 24.15
N ALA A 307 12.39 32.65 23.73
CA ALA A 307 12.44 33.99 23.18
C ALA A 307 11.08 34.65 23.32
N GLU A 308 11.05 35.97 23.39
CA GLU A 308 9.82 36.74 23.38
C GLU A 308 10.02 38.10 22.73
N LYS A 309 8.95 38.66 22.16
CA LYS A 309 8.92 40.01 21.59
C LYS A 309 7.58 40.68 21.86
N MET A 310 7.64 41.99 22.05
CA MET A 310 6.49 42.86 22.21
C MET A 310 6.43 43.83 21.03
N VAL A 311 5.37 43.76 20.23
CA VAL A 311 5.09 44.73 19.15
C VAL A 311 4.09 45.74 19.67
N ARG A 312 4.54 46.98 19.84
CA ARG A 312 3.73 48.08 20.39
C ARG A 312 3.09 48.91 19.29
N ASN A 313 1.99 49.58 19.62
CA ASN A 313 1.28 50.53 18.74
C ASN A 313 0.80 49.91 17.41
N LEU A 314 0.32 48.67 17.44
CA LEU A 314 -0.32 48.07 16.27
C LEU A 314 -1.54 48.90 15.88
N ARG A 315 -1.71 49.09 14.57
CA ARG A 315 -2.86 49.75 13.95
C ARG A 315 -3.59 48.70 13.15
N LEU A 316 -4.72 48.24 13.69
CA LEU A 316 -5.49 47.15 13.14
C LEU A 316 -6.68 47.76 12.38
N HIS A 317 -6.61 47.68 11.06
CA HIS A 317 -7.68 48.11 10.16
C HIS A 317 -8.81 47.08 10.16
N HIS A 318 -10.00 47.47 9.75
CA HIS A 318 -11.10 46.52 9.57
C HIS A 318 -10.68 45.35 8.64
N GLY A 319 -11.02 44.12 9.02
CA GLY A 319 -10.63 42.88 8.36
C GLY A 319 -9.29 42.31 8.84
N GLU A 320 -8.64 41.53 7.98
CA GLU A 320 -7.40 40.82 8.30
C GLU A 320 -6.17 41.76 8.32
N ASN A 321 -5.35 41.62 9.36
CA ASN A 321 -4.09 42.34 9.54
C ASN A 321 -2.96 41.34 9.79
N MET A 322 -1.91 41.37 8.98
CA MET A 322 -0.76 40.48 9.12
C MET A 322 0.40 41.17 9.83
N VAL A 323 0.98 40.51 10.83
CA VAL A 323 2.14 40.99 11.59
C VAL A 323 3.25 39.94 11.56
N GLU A 324 4.44 40.32 11.09
CA GLU A 324 5.62 39.45 11.07
C GLU A 324 6.57 39.75 12.23
N VAL A 325 6.96 38.72 12.98
CA VAL A 325 7.85 38.81 14.13
C VAL A 325 9.00 37.81 13.97
N PRO A 326 10.19 38.25 13.51
CA PRO A 326 11.34 37.37 13.34
C PRO A 326 12.00 37.05 14.68
N PHE A 327 12.50 35.83 14.85
CA PHE A 327 13.26 35.37 16.02
C PHE A 327 14.57 34.72 15.61
N GLU A 328 15.60 34.99 16.40
CA GLU A 328 16.86 34.26 16.38
C GLU A 328 17.07 33.70 17.79
N CYS A 329 16.98 32.39 17.91
CA CYS A 329 16.99 31.71 19.21
C CYS A 329 18.33 31.03 19.42
N HIS A 330 18.94 31.22 20.59
CA HIS A 330 20.19 30.54 20.96
C HIS A 330 19.89 29.41 21.95
N GLY A 331 20.63 28.28 21.83
CA GLY A 331 20.48 27.15 22.74
C GLY A 331 19.20 26.32 22.57
N VAL A 332 18.43 26.54 21.49
CA VAL A 332 17.29 25.67 21.15
C VAL A 332 17.77 24.31 20.66
N GLN A 333 16.99 23.29 20.95
CA GLN A 333 17.17 21.96 20.37
C GLN A 333 16.40 21.91 19.06
N LEU A 334 17.07 21.50 17.99
CA LEU A 334 16.42 21.34 16.70
C LEU A 334 15.50 20.12 16.73
N TRP A 335 14.34 20.26 16.10
CA TRP A 335 13.52 19.11 15.75
C TRP A 335 14.29 18.26 14.73
N ASN A 336 14.44 16.99 15.05
CA ASN A 336 15.11 15.99 14.23
C ASN A 336 14.40 14.65 14.42
N ILE A 337 14.72 13.68 13.57
CA ILE A 337 14.18 12.33 13.67
C ILE A 337 14.51 11.76 15.06
N ASP A 338 15.77 11.74 15.49
CA ASP A 338 16.13 11.14 16.79
C ASP A 338 15.86 12.04 18.02
N THR A 339 15.65 13.33 17.79
CA THR A 339 15.39 14.34 18.83
C THR A 339 14.26 15.27 18.41
N PRO A 340 12.99 14.84 18.50
CA PRO A 340 11.84 15.61 18.01
C PRO A 340 11.42 16.73 18.98
N SER A 341 12.32 17.68 19.25
CA SER A 341 12.06 18.78 20.18
C SER A 341 11.00 19.74 19.62
N LEU A 342 9.89 19.88 20.34
CA LEU A 342 8.76 20.75 19.98
C LEU A 342 8.68 21.97 20.90
N TYR A 343 8.17 23.05 20.34
CA TYR A 343 7.96 24.33 20.99
C TYR A 343 6.52 24.80 20.76
N THR A 344 6.09 25.73 21.59
CA THR A 344 4.81 26.41 21.46
C THR A 344 5.09 27.91 21.29
N CYS A 345 4.50 28.50 20.26
CA CYS A 345 4.37 29.94 20.13
C CYS A 345 3.04 30.35 20.75
N GLU A 346 3.10 31.15 21.80
CA GLU A 346 1.95 31.80 22.41
C GLU A 346 1.90 33.25 21.94
N VAL A 347 0.72 33.66 21.51
CA VAL A 347 0.45 35.01 21.01
C VAL A 347 -0.63 35.61 21.89
N SER A 348 -0.48 36.88 22.29
CA SER A 348 -1.46 37.57 23.11
C SER A 348 -1.63 39.03 22.71
N LEU A 349 -2.89 39.47 22.60
CA LEU A 349 -3.28 40.86 22.40
C LEU A 349 -3.62 41.50 23.75
N THR A 350 -2.89 42.55 24.12
CA THR A 350 -2.93 43.10 25.48
C THR A 350 -4.24 43.84 25.78
N LYS A 351 -4.74 44.65 24.83
CA LYS A 351 -5.94 45.48 25.03
C LYS A 351 -7.21 44.73 24.67
N SER A 352 -7.18 43.98 23.58
CA SER A 352 -8.33 43.17 23.15
C SER A 352 -8.50 41.92 24.01
N LYS A 353 -7.45 41.51 24.75
CA LYS A 353 -7.44 40.37 25.69
C LYS A 353 -7.77 39.05 25.00
N ASP A 354 -7.15 38.83 23.85
CA ASP A 354 -7.18 37.55 23.15
C ASP A 354 -5.83 36.84 23.26
N SER A 355 -5.84 35.52 23.29
CA SER A 355 -4.63 34.71 23.26
C SER A 355 -4.86 33.38 22.56
N ASP A 356 -3.84 32.93 21.83
CA ASP A 356 -3.87 31.66 21.10
C ASP A 356 -2.45 31.08 20.98
N THR A 357 -2.35 29.81 20.61
CA THR A 357 -1.09 29.08 20.56
C THR A 357 -0.94 28.21 19.33
N GLN A 358 0.30 28.10 18.83
CA GLN A 358 0.66 27.17 17.76
C GLN A 358 1.90 26.37 18.15
N ASN A 359 1.84 25.05 17.96
CA ASN A 359 3.01 24.19 18.13
C ASN A 359 3.88 24.19 16.86
N PHE A 360 5.19 24.10 17.03
CA PHE A 360 6.17 24.05 15.94
C PHE A 360 7.47 23.36 16.37
N GLY A 361 8.39 23.15 15.43
CA GLY A 361 9.75 22.68 15.70
C GLY A 361 10.78 23.44 14.86
N PHE A 362 11.93 23.74 15.46
CA PHE A 362 13.07 24.37 14.78
C PHE A 362 13.78 23.36 13.90
N ARG A 363 13.69 23.50 12.57
CA ARG A 363 14.41 22.61 11.63
C ARG A 363 14.63 23.28 10.29
N TRP A 364 15.59 22.75 9.53
CA TRP A 364 15.74 23.07 8.11
C TRP A 364 15.84 21.81 7.27
N PHE A 365 15.10 21.76 6.16
CA PHE A 365 15.14 20.66 5.18
C PHE A 365 15.30 21.24 3.78
N GLU A 366 16.25 20.72 3.03
CA GLU A 366 16.60 21.26 1.71
C GLU A 366 17.19 20.18 0.79
N ALA A 367 17.12 20.42 -0.52
CA ALA A 367 17.96 19.74 -1.48
C ALA A 367 19.22 20.59 -1.72
N LYS A 368 20.41 19.99 -1.56
CA LYS A 368 21.70 20.66 -1.74
C LYS A 368 22.47 20.03 -2.89
N GLY A 369 23.20 20.84 -3.67
CA GLY A 369 24.06 20.36 -4.75
C GLY A 369 23.32 19.98 -6.05
N VAL A 370 22.07 20.44 -6.22
CA VAL A 370 21.29 20.23 -7.46
C VAL A 370 22.08 20.74 -8.69
N GLY A 371 22.17 19.92 -9.73
CA GLY A 371 22.98 20.13 -10.93
C GLY A 371 24.39 19.52 -10.87
N GLU A 372 24.86 19.13 -9.68
CA GLU A 372 26.20 18.56 -9.47
C GLU A 372 26.14 17.22 -8.73
N ASN A 373 25.81 17.26 -7.44
CA ASN A 373 25.74 16.14 -6.51
C ASN A 373 24.57 16.38 -5.54
N ALA A 374 23.37 16.31 -6.09
CA ALA A 374 22.10 16.55 -5.41
C ALA A 374 21.92 15.57 -4.25
N ARG A 375 21.52 16.09 -3.09
CA ARG A 375 21.29 15.33 -1.86
C ARG A 375 20.22 16.01 -1.03
N LEU A 376 19.42 15.22 -0.33
CA LEU A 376 18.53 15.73 0.71
C LEU A 376 19.27 15.93 2.03
N MET A 377 18.98 17.05 2.70
CA MET A 377 19.61 17.44 3.95
C MET A 377 18.56 17.76 5.01
N LEU A 378 18.72 17.25 6.22
CA LEU A 378 17.97 17.64 7.41
C LEU A 378 18.94 18.24 8.43
N ASN A 379 18.73 19.51 8.79
CA ASN A 379 19.59 20.26 9.72
C ASN A 379 21.08 20.22 9.33
N GLY A 380 21.36 20.33 8.03
CA GLY A 380 22.72 20.31 7.48
C GLY A 380 23.38 18.93 7.43
N LYS A 381 22.64 17.84 7.72
CA LYS A 381 23.11 16.46 7.59
C LYS A 381 22.39 15.75 6.47
N ARG A 382 23.12 15.00 5.65
CA ARG A 382 22.55 14.16 4.59
C ARG A 382 21.51 13.20 5.17
N ILE A 383 20.42 12.99 4.44
CA ILE A 383 19.39 12.01 4.76
C ILE A 383 18.92 11.30 3.49
N MET A 384 18.65 10.00 3.59
CA MET A 384 17.86 9.27 2.61
C MET A 384 16.47 9.00 3.20
N LEU A 385 15.42 9.34 2.46
CA LEU A 385 14.05 9.13 2.87
C LEU A 385 13.59 7.72 2.50
N ARG A 386 13.08 7.00 3.51
CA ARG A 386 12.51 5.65 3.40
C ARG A 386 11.06 5.76 3.78
N THR A 387 10.18 5.66 2.79
CA THR A 387 8.76 5.94 2.91
C THR A 387 7.88 4.85 2.31
N ALA A 388 6.58 4.97 2.52
CA ALA A 388 5.53 4.18 1.88
C ALA A 388 4.32 5.09 1.60
N ILE A 389 3.57 4.79 0.54
CA ILE A 389 2.36 5.55 0.20
C ILE A 389 1.19 5.14 1.09
N ASN A 390 0.66 6.08 1.88
CA ASN A 390 -0.51 5.91 2.71
C ASN A 390 -1.76 6.22 1.90
N TRP A 391 -2.64 5.23 1.76
CA TRP A 391 -3.87 5.34 0.99
C TRP A 391 -4.94 6.16 1.69
N GLY A 392 -4.69 6.68 2.89
CA GLY A 392 -5.58 7.55 3.66
C GLY A 392 -6.88 6.88 4.11
N TYR A 393 -6.86 5.55 4.28
CA TYR A 393 -7.96 4.78 4.87
C TYR A 393 -7.67 4.45 6.33
N TRP A 394 -8.74 4.41 7.12
CA TRP A 394 -8.70 4.04 8.53
C TRP A 394 -9.83 3.06 8.85
N PRO A 395 -9.58 2.07 9.72
CA PRO A 395 -10.55 1.07 10.09
C PRO A 395 -11.66 1.72 10.91
N VAL A 396 -12.85 1.13 10.84
CA VAL A 396 -14.07 1.55 11.54
C VAL A 396 -14.64 2.89 11.06
N THR A 397 -13.83 3.94 10.96
CA THR A 397 -14.25 5.33 10.66
C THR A 397 -14.11 5.72 9.19
N GLY A 398 -13.22 5.08 8.44
CA GLY A 398 -12.95 5.34 7.02
C GLY A 398 -11.86 6.39 6.78
N LEU A 399 -11.99 7.60 7.33
CA LEU A 399 -11.15 8.76 6.95
C LEU A 399 -10.31 9.41 8.05
N TYR A 400 -10.57 9.11 9.33
CA TYR A 400 -9.80 9.70 10.42
C TYR A 400 -9.41 8.64 11.46
N PRO A 401 -8.21 8.72 12.03
CA PRO A 401 -7.78 7.79 13.06
C PRO A 401 -8.32 8.19 14.44
N SER A 402 -8.36 7.22 15.36
CA SER A 402 -8.26 7.55 16.78
C SER A 402 -6.83 7.99 17.11
N ARG A 403 -6.65 8.71 18.23
CA ARG A 403 -5.30 9.05 18.71
C ARG A 403 -4.40 7.82 18.86
N GLU A 404 -4.92 6.74 19.42
CA GLU A 404 -4.18 5.48 19.58
C GLU A 404 -3.72 4.93 18.23
N LEU A 405 -4.58 4.98 17.21
CA LEU A 405 -4.25 4.45 15.89
C LEU A 405 -3.24 5.33 15.13
N ALA A 406 -3.31 6.66 15.31
CA ALA A 406 -2.30 7.58 14.81
C ALA A 406 -0.92 7.33 15.47
N GLU A 407 -0.88 7.11 16.78
CA GLU A 407 0.33 6.73 17.53
C GLU A 407 0.86 5.35 17.08
N ARG A 408 -0.04 4.38 16.84
CA ARG A 408 0.29 3.05 16.32
C ARG A 408 0.91 3.13 14.92
N GLN A 409 0.36 3.96 14.03
CA GLN A 409 0.93 4.19 12.70
C GLN A 409 2.38 4.66 12.79
N VAL A 410 2.66 5.75 13.49
CA VAL A 410 4.02 6.32 13.51
C VAL A 410 5.02 5.41 14.23
N THR A 411 4.55 4.64 15.23
CA THR A 411 5.37 3.63 15.92
C THR A 411 5.72 2.46 15.01
N ALA A 412 4.77 1.98 14.21
CA ALA A 412 5.01 0.90 13.24
C ALA A 412 6.01 1.31 12.16
N VAL A 413 5.93 2.56 11.67
CA VAL A 413 6.90 3.10 10.70
C VAL A 413 8.30 3.10 11.29
N ARG A 414 8.44 3.60 12.54
CA ARG A 414 9.72 3.67 13.24
C ARG A 414 10.31 2.29 13.53
N SER A 415 9.49 1.32 13.92
CA SER A 415 9.98 -0.04 14.22
C SER A 415 10.55 -0.73 12.98
N LEU A 416 10.06 -0.38 11.78
CA LEU A 416 10.59 -0.82 10.48
C LEU A 416 11.85 -0.05 10.03
N GLY A 417 12.36 0.91 10.82
CA GLY A 417 13.52 1.74 10.45
C GLY A 417 13.25 2.74 9.32
N MET A 418 11.98 2.96 8.98
CA MET A 418 11.56 4.02 8.07
C MET A 418 11.56 5.37 8.79
N ASN A 419 11.69 6.45 8.02
CA ASN A 419 11.79 7.81 8.55
C ASN A 419 10.78 8.78 7.91
N MET A 420 9.94 8.31 6.99
CA MET A 420 8.87 9.09 6.37
C MET A 420 7.64 8.22 6.05
N VAL A 421 6.48 8.84 5.88
CA VAL A 421 5.27 8.29 5.24
C VAL A 421 4.66 9.34 4.31
N ASN A 422 3.95 8.94 3.25
CA ASN A 422 3.34 9.87 2.29
C ASN A 422 1.81 9.82 2.37
N PHE A 423 1.11 10.94 2.53
CA PHE A 423 -0.34 10.96 2.31
C PHE A 423 -0.63 11.03 0.80
N HIS A 424 -1.10 9.92 0.26
CA HIS A 424 -1.22 9.71 -1.18
C HIS A 424 -2.61 10.06 -1.68
N ARG A 425 -2.69 11.03 -2.60
CA ARG A 425 -3.94 11.55 -3.19
C ARG A 425 -4.96 12.01 -2.15
N ASN A 426 -4.52 12.43 -0.96
CA ASN A 426 -5.39 13.00 0.07
C ASN A 426 -4.68 13.85 1.11
N ILE A 427 -5.46 14.75 1.69
CA ILE A 427 -5.07 15.52 2.87
C ILE A 427 -4.82 14.57 4.05
N GLY A 428 -3.72 14.80 4.75
CA GLY A 428 -3.31 14.07 5.94
C GLY A 428 -4.21 14.31 7.14
N SER A 429 -4.24 13.34 8.04
CA SER A 429 -4.89 13.51 9.35
C SER A 429 -3.99 14.34 10.26
N VAL A 430 -4.59 15.35 10.90
CA VAL A 430 -3.92 16.22 11.88
C VAL A 430 -3.40 15.40 13.07
N GLU A 431 -4.12 14.37 13.50
CA GLU A 431 -3.72 13.45 14.56
C GLU A 431 -2.48 12.65 14.17
N ALA A 432 -2.40 12.20 12.91
CA ALA A 432 -1.23 11.51 12.38
C ALA A 432 -0.01 12.45 12.25
N LEU A 433 -0.22 13.70 11.79
CA LEU A 433 0.84 14.73 11.75
C LEU A 433 1.33 15.11 13.15
N ASN A 434 0.42 15.27 14.11
CA ASN A 434 0.78 15.52 15.52
C ASN A 434 1.59 14.36 16.12
N ALA A 435 1.20 13.12 15.84
CA ALA A 435 1.95 11.94 16.29
C ALA A 435 3.36 11.91 15.64
N ALA A 436 3.45 12.27 14.36
CA ALA A 436 4.70 12.33 13.60
C ALA A 436 5.67 13.39 14.16
N ASP A 437 5.15 14.59 14.43
CA ASP A 437 5.88 15.67 15.09
C ASP A 437 6.45 15.23 16.43
N SER A 438 5.66 14.50 17.23
CA SER A 438 6.06 14.08 18.57
C SER A 438 7.09 12.95 18.59
N ILE A 439 7.13 12.10 17.57
CA ILE A 439 8.08 10.97 17.50
C ILE A 439 9.27 11.22 16.57
N GLY A 440 9.26 12.28 15.77
CA GLY A 440 10.33 12.54 14.80
C GLY A 440 10.20 11.68 13.55
N LEU A 441 9.07 11.78 12.86
CA LEU A 441 8.81 11.10 11.58
C LEU A 441 8.43 12.14 10.54
N LEU A 442 9.03 12.08 9.34
CA LEU A 442 8.77 13.04 8.26
C LEU A 442 7.49 12.67 7.49
N TYR A 443 6.91 13.63 6.80
CA TYR A 443 5.80 13.42 5.87
C TYR A 443 5.97 14.15 4.55
N LEU A 444 5.43 13.54 3.50
CA LEU A 444 5.04 14.17 2.24
C LEU A 444 3.52 14.15 2.14
N GLU A 445 2.90 15.22 1.64
CA GLU A 445 1.44 15.33 1.54
C GLU A 445 0.95 15.78 0.16
N GLU A 446 -0.21 15.25 -0.25
CA GLU A 446 -0.92 15.60 -1.49
C GLU A 446 -2.35 16.10 -1.21
N PRO A 447 -2.90 17.07 -1.96
CA PRO A 447 -4.29 17.52 -1.74
C PRO A 447 -5.36 16.51 -2.22
N GLY A 448 -5.01 15.67 -3.20
CA GLY A 448 -5.94 14.79 -3.93
C GLY A 448 -6.86 15.52 -4.91
N GLY A 449 -7.33 14.81 -5.94
CA GLY A 449 -8.38 15.27 -6.86
C GLY A 449 -7.88 16.09 -8.07
N PHE A 450 -6.62 16.54 -8.08
CA PHE A 450 -6.04 17.29 -9.20
C PHE A 450 -6.00 16.49 -10.50
N HIS A 451 -5.93 15.15 -10.44
CA HIS A 451 -5.94 14.33 -11.65
C HIS A 451 -7.27 14.44 -12.42
N SER A 452 -8.40 14.48 -11.72
CA SER A 452 -9.73 14.67 -12.31
C SER A 452 -10.08 16.11 -12.66
N ALA A 453 -9.46 17.09 -12.00
CA ALA A 453 -9.69 18.52 -12.18
C ALA A 453 -9.13 19.02 -13.52
N THR A 454 -9.84 18.68 -14.59
CA THR A 454 -9.50 19.02 -15.98
C THR A 454 -9.92 20.46 -16.30
N HIS A 455 -10.82 20.68 -17.26
CA HIS A 455 -11.18 22.03 -17.71
C HIS A 455 -12.42 22.62 -17.03
N ASP A 456 -13.13 21.84 -16.21
CA ASP A 456 -14.28 22.32 -15.45
C ASP A 456 -13.88 23.44 -14.46
N PRO A 457 -14.44 24.67 -14.58
CA PRO A 457 -14.03 25.79 -13.74
C PRO A 457 -14.34 25.60 -12.26
N PHE A 458 -15.49 25.00 -11.94
CA PHE A 458 -15.94 24.79 -10.56
C PHE A 458 -15.03 23.77 -9.87
N MET A 459 -14.81 22.62 -10.50
CA MET A 459 -13.93 21.57 -10.00
C MET A 459 -12.49 22.07 -9.81
N ARG A 460 -11.96 22.85 -10.77
CA ARG A 460 -10.62 23.43 -10.66
C ARG A 460 -10.50 24.41 -9.51
N LYS A 461 -11.47 25.31 -9.36
CA LYS A 461 -11.48 26.29 -8.26
C LYS A 461 -11.58 25.56 -6.92
N MET A 462 -12.43 24.53 -6.82
CA MET A 462 -12.54 23.68 -5.63
C MET A 462 -11.21 23.00 -5.28
N ALA A 463 -10.52 22.39 -6.25
CA ALA A 463 -9.22 21.74 -6.04
C ALA A 463 -8.13 22.73 -5.59
N ALA A 464 -8.06 23.91 -6.20
CA ALA A 464 -7.13 24.97 -5.80
C ALA A 464 -7.43 25.51 -4.40
N THR A 465 -8.70 25.73 -4.05
CA THR A 465 -9.10 26.14 -2.69
C THR A 465 -8.75 25.06 -1.66
N LYS A 466 -8.97 23.77 -2.00
CA LYS A 466 -8.58 22.64 -1.14
C LYS A 466 -7.08 22.63 -0.87
N LEU A 467 -6.24 22.77 -1.91
CA LEU A 467 -4.79 22.87 -1.79
C LEU A 467 -4.36 24.02 -0.86
N ASN A 468 -4.91 25.21 -1.06
CA ASN A 468 -4.54 26.37 -0.25
C ASN A 468 -4.89 26.17 1.23
N ARG A 469 -6.10 25.67 1.52
CA ARG A 469 -6.55 25.41 2.89
C ARG A 469 -5.70 24.32 3.57
N MET A 470 -5.27 23.29 2.84
CA MET A 470 -4.32 22.29 3.33
C MET A 470 -2.99 22.94 3.74
N VAL A 471 -2.37 23.74 2.86
CA VAL A 471 -1.09 24.41 3.17
C VAL A 471 -1.24 25.35 4.38
N HIS A 472 -2.33 26.11 4.48
CA HIS A 472 -2.58 26.96 5.64
C HIS A 472 -2.66 26.18 6.95
N ARG A 473 -3.36 25.04 6.95
CA ARG A 473 -3.53 24.17 8.12
C ARG A 473 -2.22 23.56 8.57
N ASP A 474 -1.40 23.09 7.62
CA ASP A 474 -0.31 22.16 7.94
C ASP A 474 1.10 22.78 7.99
N ARG A 475 1.26 24.03 7.52
CA ARG A 475 2.55 24.76 7.44
C ARG A 475 3.30 24.97 8.76
N SER A 476 2.73 24.66 9.92
CA SER A 476 3.45 24.72 11.21
C SER A 476 3.95 23.35 11.69
N HIS A 477 3.61 22.24 11.01
CA HIS A 477 4.13 20.91 11.33
C HIS A 477 5.60 20.78 10.91
N PRO A 478 6.56 20.54 11.84
CA PRO A 478 7.95 20.28 11.48
C PRO A 478 8.15 18.95 10.74
N SER A 479 7.26 17.97 10.93
CA SER A 479 7.30 16.68 10.20
C SER A 479 7.03 16.82 8.70
N LEU A 480 6.19 17.76 8.28
CA LEU A 480 5.80 17.91 6.87
C LEU A 480 6.84 18.68 6.07
N VAL A 481 7.53 17.98 5.15
CA VAL A 481 8.73 18.51 4.47
C VAL A 481 8.58 18.72 2.98
N ILE A 482 7.66 18.00 2.34
CA ILE A 482 7.38 18.09 0.90
C ILE A 482 5.86 18.17 0.69
N TYR A 483 5.42 19.13 -0.12
CA TYR A 483 4.10 19.10 -0.74
C TYR A 483 4.22 18.55 -2.15
N ASN A 484 3.40 17.57 -2.52
CA ASN A 484 3.28 17.11 -3.91
C ASN A 484 1.90 17.49 -4.44
N LEU A 485 1.82 18.09 -5.63
CA LEU A 485 0.54 18.58 -6.15
C LEU A 485 -0.34 17.44 -6.68
N ILE A 486 0.23 16.52 -7.44
CA ILE A 486 -0.50 15.47 -8.14
C ILE A 486 0.29 14.17 -8.21
N ASN A 487 -0.37 13.02 -8.15
CA ASN A 487 0.28 11.76 -8.47
C ASN A 487 0.13 11.40 -9.96
N GLU A 488 1.22 10.96 -10.56
CA GLU A 488 1.29 10.39 -11.90
C GLU A 488 0.76 11.27 -13.05
N TRP A 489 1.08 12.56 -13.03
CA TRP A 489 0.83 13.47 -14.16
C TRP A 489 1.97 13.47 -15.18
N GLY A 490 1.88 12.54 -16.14
CA GLY A 490 2.81 12.44 -17.27
C GLY A 490 2.16 11.80 -18.49
N GLY A 491 2.96 11.38 -19.47
CA GLY A 491 2.46 10.70 -20.66
C GLY A 491 1.43 11.52 -21.46
N THR A 492 0.28 10.91 -21.77
CA THR A 492 -0.81 11.55 -22.53
C THR A 492 -1.43 12.76 -21.83
N ASN A 493 -1.43 12.79 -20.49
CA ASN A 493 -1.98 13.91 -19.72
C ASN A 493 -1.09 15.16 -19.83
N ALA A 494 0.23 14.97 -19.93
CA ALA A 494 1.19 16.06 -20.09
C ALA A 494 1.17 16.71 -21.49
N VAL A 495 0.42 16.14 -22.45
CA VAL A 495 0.16 16.75 -23.76
C VAL A 495 -0.67 18.03 -23.62
N ASP A 496 -1.50 18.12 -22.59
CA ASP A 496 -2.27 19.33 -22.27
C ASP A 496 -1.40 20.36 -21.53
N THR A 497 -0.61 21.09 -22.32
CA THR A 497 0.30 22.12 -21.81
C THR A 497 -0.46 23.28 -21.17
N ALA A 498 -1.65 23.61 -21.66
CA ALA A 498 -2.45 24.72 -21.13
C ALA A 498 -2.95 24.41 -19.71
N LEU A 499 -3.47 23.21 -19.48
CA LEU A 499 -3.85 22.75 -18.14
C LEU A 499 -2.64 22.62 -17.22
N THR A 500 -1.52 22.09 -17.74
CA THR A 500 -0.26 21.99 -16.98
C THR A 500 0.23 23.36 -16.50
N MET A 501 0.18 24.39 -17.35
CA MET A 501 0.53 25.77 -16.96
C MET A 501 -0.38 26.35 -15.87
N LYS A 502 -1.67 26.00 -15.88
CA LYS A 502 -2.58 26.42 -14.80
C LYS A 502 -2.20 25.78 -13.48
N ARG A 503 -1.81 24.49 -13.49
CA ARG A 503 -1.34 23.78 -12.29
C ARG A 503 -0.01 24.31 -11.77
N PHE A 504 0.89 24.74 -12.65
CA PHE A 504 2.09 25.47 -12.25
C PHE A 504 1.77 26.79 -11.53
N ASN A 505 0.68 27.47 -11.90
CA ASN A 505 0.22 28.64 -11.15
C ASN A 505 -0.36 28.26 -9.79
N ASP A 506 -1.12 27.15 -9.73
CA ASP A 506 -1.62 26.61 -8.46
C ASP A 506 -0.45 26.26 -7.52
N MET A 507 0.63 25.65 -8.03
CA MET A 507 1.87 25.41 -7.28
C MET A 507 2.53 26.71 -6.78
N ARG A 508 2.73 27.69 -7.66
CA ARG A 508 3.36 28.97 -7.28
C ARG A 508 2.59 29.66 -6.17
N HIS A 509 1.26 29.62 -6.24
CA HIS A 509 0.40 30.22 -5.24
C HIS A 509 0.49 29.47 -3.90
N ALA A 510 0.41 28.13 -3.92
CA ALA A 510 0.56 27.31 -2.71
C ALA A 510 1.95 27.49 -2.06
N HIS A 511 3.03 27.49 -2.86
CA HIS A 511 4.39 27.74 -2.37
C HIS A 511 4.56 29.16 -1.81
N ALA A 512 3.81 30.15 -2.30
CA ALA A 512 3.84 31.50 -1.71
C ALA A 512 3.19 31.56 -0.31
N ILE A 513 2.22 30.68 -0.02
CA ILE A 513 1.61 30.55 1.32
C ILE A 513 2.61 29.96 2.33
N ASP A 514 3.42 29.00 1.89
CA ASP A 514 4.49 28.37 2.69
C ASP A 514 5.77 28.17 1.89
N PRO A 515 6.62 29.21 1.76
CA PRO A 515 7.84 29.14 0.97
C PRO A 515 8.94 28.32 1.64
N SER A 516 8.73 27.75 2.82
CA SER A 516 9.78 27.04 3.56
C SER A 516 9.84 25.53 3.27
N ARG A 517 9.01 25.03 2.33
CA ARG A 517 8.91 23.62 1.95
C ARG A 517 9.37 23.41 0.51
N ILE A 518 9.83 22.19 0.21
CA ILE A 518 9.94 21.73 -1.17
C ILE A 518 8.52 21.49 -1.69
N MET A 519 8.24 21.93 -2.92
CA MET A 519 7.01 21.58 -3.62
C MET A 519 7.32 20.86 -4.92
N THR A 520 6.80 19.65 -5.11
CA THR A 520 6.90 18.88 -6.34
C THR A 520 5.60 18.96 -7.13
N PHE A 521 5.70 19.00 -8.45
CA PHE A 521 4.53 19.01 -9.32
C PHE A 521 3.87 17.65 -9.32
N THR A 522 4.60 16.62 -9.73
CA THR A 522 4.09 15.26 -9.79
C THR A 522 5.04 14.29 -9.14
N SER A 523 4.47 13.23 -8.55
CA SER A 523 5.20 12.00 -8.28
C SER A 523 5.10 11.09 -9.50
N GLY A 524 6.24 10.53 -9.93
CA GLY A 524 6.34 9.67 -11.13
C GLY A 524 6.53 10.39 -12.48
N TRP A 525 6.69 9.57 -13.53
CA TRP A 525 6.86 9.96 -14.95
C TRP A 525 8.13 10.71 -15.39
N ALA A 526 9.13 10.93 -14.55
CA ALA A 526 10.43 11.40 -15.05
C ALA A 526 11.10 10.32 -15.93
N THR A 527 11.58 10.70 -17.11
CA THR A 527 12.11 9.73 -18.10
C THR A 527 13.56 9.96 -18.50
N ARG A 528 14.02 11.21 -18.63
CA ARG A 528 15.40 11.53 -19.02
C ARG A 528 16.16 12.13 -17.84
N GLN A 529 17.44 11.83 -17.69
CA GLN A 529 18.27 12.38 -16.61
C GLN A 529 18.78 13.78 -16.99
N ASP A 530 18.74 14.72 -16.05
CA ASP A 530 19.28 16.10 -16.18
C ASP A 530 18.68 16.97 -17.32
N ASP A 531 17.60 16.50 -17.94
CA ASP A 531 16.81 17.25 -18.93
C ASP A 531 15.61 17.96 -18.31
N ASP A 532 15.18 19.05 -18.95
CA ASP A 532 13.93 19.75 -18.63
C ASP A 532 12.71 18.88 -19.01
N GLU A 533 11.84 18.62 -18.03
CA GLU A 533 10.59 17.87 -18.17
C GLU A 533 9.53 18.44 -17.23
N PHE A 534 8.27 18.54 -17.68
CA PHE A 534 7.18 18.96 -16.80
C PHE A 534 7.00 18.03 -15.60
N ALA A 535 7.22 16.72 -15.76
CA ALA A 535 7.14 15.76 -14.67
C ALA A 535 8.16 16.01 -13.54
N LYS A 536 9.22 16.78 -13.82
CA LYS A 536 10.25 17.15 -12.85
C LYS A 536 10.05 18.54 -12.24
N ALA A 537 8.92 19.19 -12.55
CA ALA A 537 8.64 20.52 -12.07
C ALA A 537 8.69 20.57 -10.52
N ASN A 538 9.51 21.46 -9.97
CA ASN A 538 9.68 21.60 -8.52
C ASN A 538 10.00 23.06 -8.14
N MET A 539 9.74 23.39 -6.88
CA MET A 539 10.11 24.65 -6.25
C MET A 539 10.86 24.34 -4.95
N GLN A 540 12.01 25.00 -4.76
CA GLN A 540 12.89 24.81 -3.60
C GLN A 540 12.55 25.82 -2.49
N PRO A 541 12.88 25.53 -1.22
CA PRO A 541 12.56 26.43 -0.12
C PRO A 541 13.14 27.85 -0.33
N PHE A 542 12.29 28.86 -0.19
CA PHE A 542 12.52 30.28 -0.43
C PHE A 542 12.94 30.65 -1.86
N ASP A 543 12.78 29.73 -2.81
CA ASP A 543 12.96 29.99 -4.23
C ASP A 543 11.60 30.04 -4.94
N SER A 544 11.24 31.23 -5.45
CA SER A 544 10.01 31.42 -6.22
C SER A 544 10.08 30.89 -7.66
N THR A 545 11.24 30.38 -8.08
CA THR A 545 11.46 29.83 -9.42
C THR A 545 10.88 28.42 -9.50
N LEU A 546 10.14 28.15 -10.58
CA LEU A 546 9.72 26.80 -10.93
C LEU A 546 10.78 26.18 -11.85
N HIS A 547 11.45 25.15 -11.36
CA HIS A 547 12.49 24.42 -12.09
C HIS A 547 11.89 23.21 -12.78
N LEU A 548 12.27 22.93 -14.03
CA LEU A 548 11.81 21.75 -14.79
C LEU A 548 12.81 20.58 -14.73
N LYS A 549 13.77 20.64 -13.82
CA LYS A 549 14.80 19.62 -13.59
C LYS A 549 15.31 19.71 -12.16
N GLY A 550 16.21 18.80 -11.78
CA GLY A 550 16.77 18.75 -10.43
C GLY A 550 16.02 17.83 -9.48
N TRP A 551 14.87 17.28 -9.91
CA TRP A 551 14.10 16.26 -9.22
C TRP A 551 13.75 15.16 -10.20
N TYR A 552 14.23 13.94 -9.97
CA TYR A 552 13.95 12.79 -10.82
C TYR A 552 13.12 11.79 -10.03
N ASP A 553 11.83 11.69 -10.34
CA ASP A 553 10.93 10.71 -9.73
C ASP A 553 10.28 9.81 -10.80
N ASN A 554 10.42 8.50 -10.63
CA ASN A 554 9.73 7.53 -11.46
C ASN A 554 9.30 6.29 -10.69
N HIS A 555 8.26 5.63 -11.22
CA HIS A 555 7.62 4.49 -10.58
C HIS A 555 7.98 3.16 -11.23
N ARG A 556 8.05 2.11 -10.41
CA ARG A 556 8.10 0.70 -10.83
C ARG A 556 7.21 -0.12 -9.90
N ALA A 557 5.95 0.28 -9.96
CA ALA A 557 4.76 -0.34 -9.43
C ALA A 557 4.71 -1.87 -9.59
N GLY A 558 4.92 -2.35 -10.82
CA GLY A 558 4.86 -3.77 -11.15
C GLY A 558 6.12 -4.53 -10.77
N GLY A 559 6.02 -5.85 -10.75
CA GLY A 559 7.14 -6.75 -10.52
C GLY A 559 6.73 -8.22 -10.47
N PRO A 560 7.65 -9.10 -10.08
CA PRO A 560 7.38 -10.46 -9.66
C PRO A 560 6.77 -10.47 -8.26
N ALA A 561 6.05 -11.54 -7.94
CA ALA A 561 5.41 -11.73 -6.64
C ALA A 561 6.39 -12.06 -5.49
N THR A 562 7.70 -12.10 -5.78
CA THR A 562 8.78 -12.28 -4.80
C THR A 562 10.08 -11.69 -5.35
N TRP A 563 11.17 -11.70 -4.57
CA TRP A 563 12.49 -11.28 -5.05
C TRP A 563 13.04 -12.25 -6.10
N GLU A 564 13.64 -11.71 -7.17
CA GLU A 564 14.31 -12.48 -8.23
C GLU A 564 15.82 -12.24 -8.20
N GLN A 565 16.62 -13.29 -8.35
CA GLN A 565 18.09 -13.19 -8.34
C GLN A 565 18.60 -12.26 -9.45
N GLY A 566 17.89 -12.18 -10.58
CA GLY A 566 18.25 -11.34 -11.72
C GLY A 566 18.23 -9.84 -11.42
N TYR A 567 17.72 -9.42 -10.26
CA TYR A 567 17.74 -8.02 -9.82
C TYR A 567 19.12 -7.55 -9.36
N TYR A 568 20.04 -8.47 -9.09
CA TYR A 568 21.43 -8.16 -8.84
C TYR A 568 22.34 -9.16 -9.56
N ARG A 569 23.07 -8.71 -10.59
CA ARG A 569 24.08 -9.53 -11.27
C ARG A 569 25.50 -9.00 -11.04
N SER A 570 25.65 -7.70 -10.87
CA SER A 570 26.93 -7.04 -10.58
C SER A 570 26.71 -5.61 -10.08
N PRO A 571 27.74 -4.88 -9.63
CA PRO A 571 27.61 -3.47 -9.25
C PRO A 571 26.98 -2.58 -10.34
N ASP A 572 27.27 -2.85 -11.61
CA ASP A 572 26.80 -2.09 -12.77
C ASP A 572 25.56 -2.70 -13.46
N ASP A 573 25.22 -3.95 -13.16
CA ASP A 573 23.97 -4.62 -13.58
C ASP A 573 23.15 -4.98 -12.34
N ASN A 574 22.49 -3.95 -11.80
CA ASN A 574 21.54 -4.10 -10.70
C ASN A 574 20.27 -3.32 -10.98
N PHE A 575 19.15 -3.83 -10.49
CA PHE A 575 17.82 -3.27 -10.74
C PHE A 575 17.68 -1.82 -10.27
N MET A 576 18.32 -1.47 -9.16
CA MET A 576 18.31 -0.12 -8.58
C MET A 576 19.44 0.76 -9.12
N HIS A 577 20.24 0.32 -10.11
CA HIS A 577 21.40 1.06 -10.59
C HIS A 577 21.00 2.44 -11.13
N THR A 578 21.73 3.48 -10.73
CA THR A 578 21.61 4.82 -11.32
C THR A 578 22.94 5.55 -11.31
N ARG A 579 23.12 6.44 -12.29
CA ARG A 579 24.25 7.38 -12.37
C ARG A 579 23.81 8.82 -12.19
N ASN A 580 22.52 9.05 -11.92
CA ASN A 580 21.96 10.38 -11.79
C ASN A 580 22.35 11.00 -10.45
N LYS A 581 23.45 11.74 -10.43
CA LYS A 581 23.91 12.49 -9.24
C LYS A 581 23.46 13.95 -9.25
N LYS A 582 22.92 14.45 -10.37
CA LYS A 582 22.62 15.87 -10.53
C LYS A 582 21.23 16.26 -10.04
N GLU A 583 20.35 15.29 -9.88
CA GLU A 583 18.96 15.50 -9.47
C GLU A 583 18.70 14.71 -8.19
N VAL A 584 17.81 15.21 -7.34
CA VAL A 584 17.29 14.41 -6.22
C VAL A 584 16.64 13.17 -6.83
N PHE A 585 17.19 11.99 -6.52
CA PHE A 585 16.78 10.75 -7.16
C PHE A 585 15.77 9.99 -6.30
N MET A 586 14.53 10.02 -6.74
CA MET A 586 13.39 9.42 -6.08
C MET A 586 12.83 8.23 -6.85
N ARG A 587 12.44 7.21 -6.10
CA ARG A 587 11.57 6.13 -6.53
C ARG A 587 10.24 6.27 -5.80
N GLY A 588 9.28 6.97 -6.42
CA GLY A 588 8.04 7.39 -5.79
C GLY A 588 7.03 6.30 -5.50
N GLU A 589 7.11 5.17 -6.22
CA GLU A 589 6.33 3.97 -5.95
C GLU A 589 7.05 2.71 -6.46
N GLU A 590 7.37 1.77 -5.57
CA GLU A 590 8.13 0.56 -5.89
C GLU A 590 7.45 -0.71 -5.38
N GLY A 591 7.21 -1.66 -6.29
CA GLY A 591 6.98 -3.09 -5.97
C GLY A 591 5.69 -3.43 -5.22
N ALA A 592 4.54 -3.26 -5.85
CA ALA A 592 3.26 -3.67 -5.25
C ALA A 592 3.17 -5.20 -5.15
N LEU A 593 3.33 -5.73 -3.93
CA LEU A 593 3.30 -7.17 -3.65
C LEU A 593 2.19 -7.48 -2.64
N SER A 594 1.16 -8.19 -3.11
CA SER A 594 0.00 -8.55 -2.31
C SER A 594 0.27 -9.71 -1.35
N THR A 595 0.07 -9.49 -0.05
CA THR A 595 0.13 -10.50 1.01
C THR A 595 -1.07 -10.35 1.95
N PRO A 596 -1.50 -11.38 2.69
CA PRO A 596 -2.69 -11.27 3.54
C PRO A 596 -2.50 -10.27 4.70
N PRO A 597 -3.54 -9.50 5.06
CA PRO A 597 -3.63 -8.80 6.35
C PRO A 597 -3.43 -9.72 7.56
N ARG A 598 -3.14 -9.16 8.75
CA ARG A 598 -3.08 -9.93 10.01
C ARG A 598 -4.48 -10.24 10.51
N ILE A 599 -5.20 -11.06 9.75
CA ILE A 599 -6.66 -11.22 9.88
C ILE A 599 -7.10 -11.70 11.27
N ALA A 600 -6.27 -12.50 11.95
CA ALA A 600 -6.50 -12.91 13.33
C ALA A 600 -6.42 -11.73 14.32
N LYS A 601 -5.48 -10.81 14.13
CA LYS A 601 -5.34 -9.59 14.96
C LYS A 601 -6.49 -8.62 14.73
N ILE A 602 -6.95 -8.50 13.49
CA ILE A 602 -8.13 -7.72 13.16
C ILE A 602 -9.37 -8.31 13.86
N HIS A 603 -9.58 -9.62 13.78
CA HIS A 603 -10.65 -10.30 14.50
C HIS A 603 -10.57 -10.06 16.01
N GLU A 604 -9.40 -10.25 16.64
CA GLU A 604 -9.19 -9.97 18.07
C GLU A 604 -9.58 -8.52 18.43
N GLU A 605 -9.23 -7.53 17.60
CA GLU A 605 -9.57 -6.13 17.84
C GLU A 605 -11.07 -5.84 17.69
N ILE A 606 -11.74 -6.45 16.70
CA ILE A 606 -13.20 -6.35 16.53
C ILE A 606 -13.92 -6.97 17.74
N GLN A 607 -13.51 -8.16 18.18
CA GLN A 607 -14.11 -8.82 19.37
C GLN A 607 -13.88 -8.01 20.64
N ARG A 608 -12.70 -7.44 20.82
CA ARG A 608 -12.35 -6.61 21.98
C ARG A 608 -13.16 -5.31 22.05
N THR A 609 -13.38 -4.67 20.91
CA THR A 609 -14.01 -3.34 20.86
C THR A 609 -15.52 -3.40 20.62
N GLY A 610 -16.02 -4.48 20.02
CA GLY A 610 -17.39 -4.61 19.54
C GLY A 610 -17.73 -3.66 18.38
N ARG A 611 -16.73 -3.02 17.76
CA ARG A 611 -16.92 -2.04 16.68
C ARG A 611 -16.59 -2.68 15.34
N THR A 612 -17.60 -2.80 14.48
CA THR A 612 -17.40 -3.25 13.09
C THR A 612 -17.15 -2.08 12.15
N GLY A 613 -17.84 -0.94 12.34
CA GLY A 613 -17.74 0.21 11.44
C GLY A 613 -17.94 -0.16 9.96
N TRP A 614 -17.19 0.48 9.07
CA TRP A 614 -17.31 0.27 7.62
C TRP A 614 -16.66 -1.02 7.11
N ASP A 615 -15.65 -1.56 7.78
CA ASP A 615 -14.80 -2.66 7.26
C ASP A 615 -14.86 -3.95 8.10
N GLY A 616 -15.28 -3.89 9.35
CA GLY A 616 -15.20 -5.02 10.28
C GLY A 616 -16.01 -6.25 9.85
N LEU A 617 -17.20 -6.07 9.27
CA LEU A 617 -18.00 -7.20 8.76
C LEU A 617 -17.32 -7.90 7.58
N PHE A 618 -16.57 -7.15 6.75
CA PHE A 618 -15.77 -7.70 5.67
C PHE A 618 -14.62 -8.55 6.22
N TRP A 619 -13.91 -8.05 7.23
CA TRP A 619 -12.80 -8.77 7.85
C TRP A 619 -13.24 -10.01 8.63
N GLU A 620 -14.35 -9.95 9.37
CA GLU A 620 -14.92 -11.13 10.05
C GLU A 620 -15.27 -12.26 9.06
N ARG A 621 -15.79 -11.91 7.87
CA ARG A 621 -16.04 -12.89 6.80
C ARG A 621 -14.73 -13.54 6.32
N GLN A 622 -13.65 -12.78 6.15
CA GLN A 622 -12.36 -13.34 5.75
C GLN A 622 -11.75 -14.21 6.86
N TYR A 623 -11.82 -13.76 8.12
CA TYR A 623 -11.34 -14.55 9.27
C TYR A 623 -12.03 -15.91 9.33
N ALA A 624 -13.37 -15.95 9.22
CA ALA A 624 -14.13 -17.19 9.23
C ALA A 624 -13.74 -18.14 8.08
N ALA A 625 -13.37 -17.60 6.91
CA ALA A 625 -12.88 -18.39 5.80
C ALA A 625 -11.47 -18.94 6.05
N PHE A 626 -10.57 -18.13 6.61
CA PHE A 626 -9.24 -18.58 7.03
C PHE A 626 -9.31 -19.65 8.12
N ASP A 627 -10.14 -19.47 9.15
CA ASP A 627 -10.31 -20.45 10.23
C ASP A 627 -10.78 -21.80 9.69
N ARG A 628 -11.82 -21.80 8.84
CA ARG A 628 -12.31 -23.01 8.19
C ARG A 628 -11.20 -23.69 7.39
N TYR A 629 -10.53 -22.94 6.52
CA TYR A 629 -9.45 -23.45 5.67
C TYR A 629 -8.28 -24.00 6.51
N PHE A 630 -7.87 -23.31 7.57
CA PHE A 630 -6.77 -23.70 8.44
C PHE A 630 -7.04 -25.03 9.17
N ARG A 631 -8.28 -25.21 9.66
CA ARG A 631 -8.72 -26.46 10.31
C ARG A 631 -8.88 -27.60 9.32
N GLU A 632 -9.56 -27.38 8.20
CA GLU A 632 -9.84 -28.41 7.19
C GLU A 632 -8.56 -28.95 6.55
N LYS A 633 -7.55 -28.10 6.36
CA LYS A 633 -6.25 -28.50 5.78
C LYS A 633 -5.23 -28.97 6.83
N GLY A 634 -5.57 -28.95 8.11
CA GLY A 634 -4.68 -29.42 9.19
C GLY A 634 -3.37 -28.64 9.30
N LEU A 635 -3.43 -27.31 9.24
CA LEU A 635 -2.24 -26.45 9.11
C LEU A 635 -1.50 -26.14 10.41
N ALA A 636 -2.15 -26.35 11.56
CA ALA A 636 -1.59 -26.01 12.87
C ALA A 636 -0.20 -26.61 13.15
N PRO A 637 0.09 -27.90 12.84
CA PRO A 637 1.41 -28.48 13.10
C PRO A 637 2.56 -27.84 12.33
N TYR A 638 2.26 -27.16 11.22
CA TYR A 638 3.25 -26.61 10.29
C TYR A 638 3.45 -25.10 10.48
N PHE A 639 2.35 -24.39 10.76
CA PHE A 639 2.34 -22.93 10.80
C PHE A 639 1.92 -22.35 12.16
N GLY A 640 1.56 -23.19 13.14
CA GLY A 640 1.07 -22.78 14.45
C GLY A 640 -0.39 -22.31 14.39
N ASP A 641 -0.58 -21.02 14.11
CA ASP A 641 -1.90 -20.37 14.04
C ASP A 641 -2.04 -19.49 12.78
N ILE A 642 -3.24 -18.94 12.57
CA ILE A 642 -3.55 -18.08 11.42
C ILE A 642 -2.68 -16.82 11.43
N ASP A 643 -2.37 -16.27 12.61
CA ASP A 643 -1.55 -15.07 12.75
C ASP A 643 -0.10 -15.33 12.30
N SER A 644 0.46 -16.47 12.69
CA SER A 644 1.80 -16.93 12.32
C SER A 644 1.90 -17.22 10.82
N LEU A 645 0.88 -17.89 10.25
CA LEU A 645 0.78 -18.10 8.79
C LEU A 645 0.72 -16.78 8.02
N THR A 646 -0.20 -15.88 8.38
CA THR A 646 -0.32 -14.58 7.69
C THR A 646 0.92 -13.72 7.86
N ARG A 647 1.56 -13.75 9.05
CA ARG A 647 2.82 -13.04 9.30
C ARG A 647 3.96 -13.52 8.42
N MET A 648 4.14 -14.84 8.34
CA MET A 648 5.14 -15.46 7.46
C MET A 648 4.90 -15.15 5.99
N LEU A 649 3.63 -15.10 5.54
CA LEU A 649 3.31 -14.68 4.18
C LEU A 649 3.64 -13.21 3.93
N GLY A 650 3.46 -12.35 4.93
CA GLY A 650 3.89 -10.95 4.89
C GLY A 650 5.40 -10.76 4.75
N ASP A 651 6.21 -11.70 5.26
CA ASP A 651 7.68 -11.65 5.13
C ASP A 651 8.15 -11.70 3.67
N ILE A 652 7.38 -12.30 2.75
CA ILE A 652 7.70 -12.31 1.31
C ILE A 652 7.78 -10.87 0.77
N GLN A 653 6.81 -10.04 1.15
CA GLN A 653 6.76 -8.63 0.77
C GLN A 653 7.87 -7.84 1.43
N LEU A 654 8.07 -8.02 2.74
CA LEU A 654 9.07 -7.29 3.51
C LEU A 654 10.48 -7.58 3.03
N ASP A 655 10.79 -8.84 2.69
CA ASP A 655 12.08 -9.22 2.12
C ASP A 655 12.30 -8.59 0.74
N HIS A 656 11.30 -8.68 -0.14
CA HIS A 656 11.36 -8.06 -1.48
C HIS A 656 11.64 -6.55 -1.39
N GLN A 657 10.90 -5.85 -0.55
CA GLN A 657 11.05 -4.40 -0.38
C GLN A 657 12.38 -4.04 0.29
N GLY A 658 12.77 -4.78 1.30
CA GLY A 658 14.04 -4.60 2.00
C GLY A 658 15.25 -4.74 1.06
N ARG A 659 15.28 -5.76 0.20
CA ARG A 659 16.34 -5.97 -0.79
C ARG A 659 16.41 -4.85 -1.83
N ARG A 660 15.28 -4.30 -2.27
CA ARG A 660 15.26 -3.12 -3.17
C ARG A 660 15.79 -1.87 -2.48
N ILE A 661 15.40 -1.63 -1.23
CA ILE A 661 15.94 -0.53 -0.42
C ILE A 661 17.46 -0.68 -0.26
N GLN A 662 17.95 -1.88 0.04
CA GLN A 662 19.40 -2.17 0.08
C GLN A 662 20.08 -1.80 -1.24
N GLY A 663 19.52 -2.24 -2.37
CA GLY A 663 20.07 -1.97 -3.69
C GLY A 663 20.22 -0.48 -4.00
N MET A 664 19.31 0.35 -3.49
CA MET A 664 19.40 1.81 -3.62
C MET A 664 20.41 2.43 -2.64
N ARG A 665 20.41 1.98 -1.38
CA ARG A 665 21.28 2.49 -0.30
C ARG A 665 22.76 2.23 -0.55
N MET A 666 23.10 1.08 -1.13
CA MET A 666 24.50 0.70 -1.35
C MET A 666 25.22 1.54 -2.42
N GLN A 667 24.48 2.27 -3.25
CA GLN A 667 25.03 3.04 -4.37
C GLN A 667 25.41 4.49 -4.06
N ASP A 668 25.10 4.98 -2.86
CA ASP A 668 25.38 6.36 -2.43
C ASP A 668 24.68 7.47 -3.23
N ILE A 669 23.72 7.15 -4.09
CA ILE A 669 23.05 8.12 -4.97
C ILE A 669 21.57 8.27 -4.66
N GLY A 670 20.88 7.20 -4.24
CA GLY A 670 19.45 7.26 -4.00
C GLY A 670 19.07 8.17 -2.82
N ASP A 671 18.08 9.04 -3.02
CA ASP A 671 17.61 10.00 -2.02
C ASP A 671 16.27 9.61 -1.40
N VAL A 672 15.34 9.05 -2.18
CA VAL A 672 14.00 8.68 -1.70
C VAL A 672 13.58 7.33 -2.26
N TYR A 673 13.21 6.40 -1.38
CA TYR A 673 12.56 5.14 -1.76
C TYR A 673 11.18 5.04 -1.12
N ALA A 674 10.14 4.89 -1.94
CA ALA A 674 8.76 4.75 -1.50
C ALA A 674 8.21 3.36 -1.84
N VAL A 675 7.88 2.58 -0.80
CA VAL A 675 7.15 1.32 -0.96
C VAL A 675 5.75 1.61 -1.48
N ASN A 676 5.31 0.83 -2.46
CA ASN A 676 3.94 0.87 -2.92
C ASN A 676 2.99 0.21 -1.89
N GLY A 677 2.31 1.04 -1.10
CA GLY A 677 1.32 0.69 -0.10
C GLY A 677 1.86 0.72 1.33
N TRP A 678 1.29 1.57 2.18
CA TRP A 678 1.48 1.54 3.62
C TRP A 678 0.45 0.60 4.25
N GLU A 679 -0.85 0.91 4.16
CA GLU A 679 -1.93 0.05 4.65
C GLU A 679 -2.59 -0.81 3.56
N ALA A 680 -3.17 -1.95 3.95
CA ALA A 680 -3.98 -2.82 3.09
C ALA A 680 -5.46 -2.68 3.49
N MET A 681 -6.32 -2.28 2.54
CA MET A 681 -7.74 -2.01 2.77
C MET A 681 -8.66 -3.03 2.05
N PRO A 682 -9.94 -3.18 2.46
CA PRO A 682 -10.87 -4.20 1.94
C PRO A 682 -11.08 -4.30 0.43
N TYR A 683 -11.00 -3.18 -0.30
CA TYR A 683 -11.43 -3.07 -1.71
C TYR A 683 -10.28 -2.82 -2.69
N ASP A 684 -9.04 -3.08 -2.27
CA ASP A 684 -7.85 -2.70 -3.00
C ASP A 684 -6.82 -3.84 -3.10
N ASN A 685 -5.69 -3.49 -3.69
CA ASN A 685 -4.42 -4.14 -3.48
C ASN A 685 -4.14 -4.33 -1.97
N HIS A 686 -3.81 -5.56 -1.60
CA HIS A 686 -3.26 -5.85 -0.28
C HIS A 686 -1.74 -5.71 -0.30
N SER A 687 -1.20 -4.71 -1.01
CA SER A 687 0.24 -4.41 -1.04
C SER A 687 0.69 -3.42 0.02
N GLY A 688 -0.16 -3.07 0.98
CA GLY A 688 0.28 -2.42 2.22
C GLY A 688 1.33 -3.24 2.98
N ILE A 689 2.30 -2.58 3.62
CA ILE A 689 3.23 -3.13 4.61
C ILE A 689 2.50 -3.50 5.92
N VAL A 690 1.47 -2.73 6.26
CA VAL A 690 0.57 -2.93 7.40
C VAL A 690 -0.84 -3.23 6.90
N ASP A 691 -1.69 -3.80 7.75
CA ASP A 691 -3.13 -3.80 7.50
C ASP A 691 -3.80 -2.49 7.93
N ASP A 692 -5.09 -2.33 7.67
CA ASP A 692 -5.81 -1.09 7.99
C ASP A 692 -5.78 -0.76 9.51
N TYR A 693 -5.71 -1.78 10.38
CA TYR A 693 -5.54 -1.64 11.83
C TYR A 693 -4.09 -1.35 12.27
N ARG A 694 -3.21 -1.09 11.30
CA ARG A 694 -1.79 -0.75 11.45
C ARG A 694 -0.99 -1.88 12.11
N ASN A 695 -1.42 -3.13 11.99
CA ASN A 695 -0.58 -4.27 12.33
C ASN A 695 0.40 -4.53 11.18
N ILE A 696 1.68 -4.64 11.50
CA ILE A 696 2.70 -5.00 10.51
C ILE A 696 2.45 -6.42 10.01
N LYS A 697 2.34 -6.56 8.68
CA LYS A 697 1.95 -7.83 8.05
C LYS A 697 3.03 -8.89 8.09
N GLY A 698 4.31 -8.51 8.16
CA GLY A 698 5.42 -9.43 8.34
C GLY A 698 6.15 -9.28 9.68
N ASN A 699 7.27 -9.95 9.83
CA ASN A 699 8.20 -9.77 10.93
C ASN A 699 9.00 -8.48 10.75
N VAL A 700 9.03 -7.64 11.77
CA VAL A 700 9.76 -6.37 11.78
C VAL A 700 11.24 -6.55 11.42
N ASN A 701 11.86 -7.66 11.84
CA ASN A 701 13.28 -7.92 11.60
C ASN A 701 13.60 -8.22 10.12
N THR A 702 12.64 -8.78 9.37
CA THR A 702 12.79 -9.10 7.94
C THR A 702 13.07 -7.83 7.13
N PHE A 703 12.33 -6.76 7.42
CA PHE A 703 12.52 -5.46 6.80
C PHE A 703 13.60 -4.63 7.52
N GLY A 704 13.60 -4.65 8.85
CA GLY A 704 14.46 -3.86 9.72
C GLY A 704 15.95 -4.07 9.49
N ARG A 705 16.37 -5.28 9.05
CA ARG A 705 17.79 -5.53 8.71
C ARG A 705 18.30 -4.60 7.60
N TYR A 706 17.44 -4.25 6.64
CA TYR A 706 17.79 -3.46 5.46
C TYR A 706 17.66 -1.96 5.68
N THR A 707 17.04 -1.52 6.77
CA THR A 707 16.81 -0.12 7.13
C THR A 707 17.69 0.34 8.28
N ARG A 708 18.52 -0.54 8.87
CA ARG A 708 19.58 -0.19 9.84
C ARG A 708 20.42 0.98 9.32
N PRO A 709 20.80 1.95 10.18
CA PRO A 709 21.62 3.08 9.76
C PRO A 709 23.04 2.66 9.34
N ALA A 710 23.54 1.54 9.85
CA ALA A 710 24.81 0.95 9.41
C ALA A 710 24.74 -0.59 9.35
N PHE A 711 25.13 -1.17 8.22
CA PHE A 711 25.19 -2.62 7.98
C PHE A 711 26.05 -2.96 6.75
N LEU A 712 26.41 -4.23 6.59
CA LEU A 712 27.05 -4.74 5.38
C LEU A 712 26.00 -5.37 4.45
N ALA A 713 25.91 -4.89 3.21
CA ALA A 713 25.11 -5.53 2.19
C ALA A 713 25.93 -6.64 1.53
N VAL A 714 25.55 -7.90 1.77
CA VAL A 714 26.12 -9.08 1.14
C VAL A 714 25.32 -9.36 -0.13
N CYS A 715 25.95 -9.34 -1.29
CA CYS A 715 25.26 -9.42 -2.58
C CYS A 715 25.85 -10.54 -3.44
N PRO A 716 25.35 -11.78 -3.32
CA PRO A 716 25.69 -12.87 -4.22
C PRO A 716 25.25 -12.53 -5.66
N ARG A 717 26.08 -12.83 -6.66
CA ARG A 717 25.71 -12.63 -8.07
C ARG A 717 24.77 -13.70 -8.64
N THR A 718 24.62 -14.79 -7.90
CA THR A 718 23.62 -15.85 -8.09
C THR A 718 23.16 -16.28 -6.70
N GLN A 719 21.86 -16.58 -6.56
CA GLN A 719 21.32 -17.13 -5.32
C GLN A 719 21.19 -18.66 -5.35
N PHE A 720 21.50 -19.28 -6.49
CA PHE A 720 21.40 -20.72 -6.69
C PHE A 720 22.70 -21.26 -7.27
N THR A 721 23.14 -22.40 -6.75
CA THR A 721 24.38 -23.07 -7.17
C THR A 721 24.35 -24.56 -6.78
N CYS A 722 25.38 -25.31 -7.15
CA CYS A 722 25.53 -26.73 -6.85
C CYS A 722 26.51 -26.95 -5.67
N PRO A 723 26.47 -28.13 -5.02
CA PRO A 723 27.46 -28.49 -4.02
C PRO A 723 28.90 -28.45 -4.58
N ASN A 724 29.85 -27.98 -3.79
CA ASN A 724 31.26 -27.78 -4.13
C ASN A 724 31.50 -26.81 -5.31
N ASP A 725 30.53 -25.96 -5.64
CA ASP A 725 30.65 -24.96 -6.68
C ASP A 725 31.10 -23.60 -6.10
N SER A 726 31.68 -22.76 -6.96
CA SER A 726 32.16 -21.42 -6.62
C SER A 726 31.13 -20.37 -7.03
N LEU A 727 30.88 -19.41 -6.16
CA LEU A 727 30.05 -18.25 -6.48
C LEU A 727 30.73 -16.94 -6.08
N SER A 728 30.49 -15.89 -6.88
CA SER A 728 31.04 -14.57 -6.62
C SER A 728 30.08 -13.72 -5.79
N VAL A 729 30.63 -13.01 -4.81
CA VAL A 729 29.90 -12.15 -3.88
C VAL A 729 30.52 -10.75 -3.87
N ASP A 730 29.67 -9.73 -3.94
CA ASP A 730 30.05 -8.34 -3.71
C ASP A 730 29.67 -7.93 -2.29
N ILE A 731 30.49 -7.08 -1.66
CA ILE A 731 30.25 -6.58 -0.30
C ILE A 731 30.24 -5.06 -0.32
N TYR A 732 29.16 -4.46 0.16
CA TYR A 732 29.05 -3.02 0.35
C TYR A 732 28.90 -2.69 1.83
N ALA A 733 29.38 -1.52 2.22
CA ALA A 733 28.96 -0.86 3.46
C ALA A 733 27.84 0.12 3.18
N VAL A 734 26.80 0.07 4.02
CA VAL A 734 25.85 1.17 4.20
C VAL A 734 26.19 1.84 5.53
N ASN A 735 26.42 3.15 5.54
CA ASN A 735 27.08 3.88 6.64
C ASN A 735 26.49 5.27 6.89
N GLU A 736 25.29 5.34 7.46
CA GLU A 736 24.66 6.60 7.92
C GLU A 736 25.20 7.05 9.29
N LEU A 737 26.03 6.23 9.96
CA LEU A 737 26.64 6.52 11.27
C LEU A 737 28.05 7.13 11.20
N ASN A 738 28.58 7.38 10.00
CA ASN A 738 29.89 8.01 9.78
C ASN A 738 31.08 7.25 10.40
N PHE A 739 31.08 5.92 10.30
CA PHE A 739 32.29 5.13 10.54
C PHE A 739 33.35 5.46 9.49
N LYS A 740 34.63 5.55 9.87
CA LYS A 740 35.72 5.99 8.97
C LYS A 740 37.05 5.32 9.29
N GLY A 741 37.88 5.15 8.27
CA GLY A 741 39.23 4.59 8.40
C GLY A 741 39.28 3.08 8.18
N ALA A 742 40.35 2.46 8.65
CA ALA A 742 40.67 1.07 8.36
C ALA A 742 39.98 0.07 9.31
N TYR A 743 39.45 -1.00 8.74
CA TYR A 743 38.77 -2.09 9.44
C TYR A 743 39.18 -3.45 8.88
N LEU A 744 38.96 -4.51 9.65
CA LEU A 744 39.11 -5.89 9.18
C LEU A 744 37.73 -6.43 8.80
N LEU A 745 37.52 -6.75 7.53
CA LEU A 745 36.33 -7.43 7.03
C LEU A 745 36.56 -8.94 7.03
N GLN A 746 35.59 -9.69 7.58
CA GLN A 746 35.58 -11.15 7.52
C GLN A 746 34.30 -11.66 6.84
N LEU A 747 34.45 -12.59 5.90
CA LEU A 747 33.35 -13.32 5.27
C LEU A 747 33.40 -14.79 5.68
N LYS A 748 32.25 -15.37 6.01
CA LYS A 748 32.10 -16.79 6.37
C LYS A 748 30.85 -17.37 5.74
N MET A 749 30.96 -18.56 5.20
CA MET A 749 29.81 -19.34 4.75
C MET A 749 29.39 -20.32 5.84
N VAL A 750 28.10 -20.46 6.08
CA VAL A 750 27.50 -21.37 7.05
C VAL A 750 26.60 -22.34 6.30
N SER A 751 26.85 -23.64 6.47
CA SER A 751 26.07 -24.71 5.84
C SER A 751 24.71 -24.92 6.52
N PRO A 752 23.80 -25.69 5.91
CA PRO A 752 22.51 -26.04 6.51
C PRO A 752 22.64 -26.73 7.87
N SER A 753 23.69 -27.53 8.08
CA SER A 753 23.97 -28.18 9.38
C SER A 753 24.61 -27.23 10.41
N GLY A 754 24.91 -25.99 10.03
CA GLY A 754 25.57 -24.98 10.88
C GLY A 754 27.10 -25.01 10.83
N GLN A 755 27.70 -25.82 9.95
CA GLN A 755 29.15 -25.85 9.78
C GLN A 755 29.66 -24.56 9.14
N GLN A 756 30.71 -23.97 9.72
CA GLN A 756 31.29 -22.72 9.22
C GLN A 756 32.53 -22.97 8.36
N SER A 757 32.64 -22.25 7.25
CA SER A 757 33.87 -22.19 6.46
C SER A 757 34.98 -21.44 7.23
N ASN A 758 36.23 -21.65 6.81
CA ASN A 758 37.31 -20.75 7.22
C ASN A 758 36.98 -19.32 6.77
N PRO A 759 37.17 -18.30 7.64
CA PRO A 759 36.88 -16.93 7.27
C PRO A 759 37.86 -16.41 6.23
N LEU A 760 37.33 -15.83 5.16
CA LEU A 760 38.12 -14.92 4.32
C LEU A 760 38.26 -13.60 5.07
N SER A 761 39.49 -13.19 5.38
CA SER A 761 39.79 -11.97 6.12
C SER A 761 40.58 -10.99 5.26
N THR A 762 40.12 -9.75 5.17
CA THR A 762 40.80 -8.71 4.38
C THR A 762 40.64 -7.33 5.03
N ARG A 763 41.61 -6.45 4.83
CA ARG A 763 41.54 -5.07 5.33
C ARG A 763 40.80 -4.20 4.32
N VAL A 764 39.88 -3.38 4.81
CA VAL A 764 39.10 -2.42 4.02
C VAL A 764 39.11 -1.05 4.68
N ASN A 765 38.81 -0.01 3.91
CA ASN A 765 38.76 1.36 4.42
C ASN A 765 37.40 2.00 4.15
N LEU A 766 36.75 2.49 5.20
CA LEU A 766 35.50 3.26 5.09
C LEU A 766 35.80 4.73 4.84
N ALA A 767 35.16 5.32 3.84
CA ALA A 767 35.30 6.74 3.52
C ALA A 767 34.70 7.64 4.62
N GLY A 768 33.52 7.27 5.13
CA GLY A 768 32.76 8.08 6.08
C GLY A 768 32.25 9.40 5.47
N GLY A 769 32.02 10.38 6.35
CA GLY A 769 31.41 11.67 6.01
C GLY A 769 29.98 11.50 5.53
N GLU A 770 29.70 12.01 4.33
CA GLU A 770 28.40 11.89 3.67
C GLU A 770 28.33 10.71 2.69
N THR A 771 29.32 9.81 2.69
CA THR A 771 29.31 8.59 1.87
C THR A 771 28.51 7.51 2.60
N PHE A 772 27.24 7.37 2.23
CA PHE A 772 26.32 6.39 2.81
C PHE A 772 26.47 5.01 2.18
N GLY A 773 26.81 4.90 0.90
CA GLY A 773 27.03 3.61 0.22
C GLY A 773 28.47 3.46 -0.29
N GLN A 774 29.10 2.30 -0.07
CA GLN A 774 30.46 2.06 -0.56
C GLN A 774 30.69 0.58 -0.89
N LEU A 775 31.13 0.27 -2.11
CA LEU A 775 31.64 -1.06 -2.47
C LEU A 775 32.98 -1.31 -1.76
N LEU A 776 33.05 -2.35 -0.94
CA LEU A 776 34.25 -2.74 -0.19
C LEU A 776 35.02 -3.86 -0.88
N LEU A 777 34.32 -4.87 -1.38
CA LEU A 777 34.89 -6.00 -2.12
C LEU A 777 34.03 -6.29 -3.36
N ASN A 778 34.69 -6.57 -4.47
CA ASN A 778 34.09 -6.83 -5.78
C ASN A 778 34.44 -8.26 -6.23
N ALA A 779 33.43 -9.04 -6.60
CA ALA A 779 33.54 -10.39 -7.15
C ALA A 779 34.46 -11.32 -6.35
N VAL A 780 34.22 -11.45 -5.04
CA VAL A 780 34.98 -12.37 -4.20
C VAL A 780 34.38 -13.76 -4.29
N ASP A 781 35.19 -14.74 -4.65
CA ASP A 781 34.74 -16.11 -4.80
C ASP A 781 34.68 -16.83 -3.44
N LEU A 782 33.54 -17.46 -3.19
CA LEU A 782 33.30 -18.37 -2.08
C LEU A 782 32.91 -19.74 -2.63
N VAL A 783 33.43 -20.80 -2.03
CA VAL A 783 33.14 -22.18 -2.43
C VAL A 783 32.16 -22.80 -1.44
N THR A 784 31.10 -23.41 -1.95
CA THR A 784 30.11 -24.13 -1.15
C THR A 784 30.66 -25.48 -0.66
N GLY A 785 30.05 -26.03 0.39
CA GLY A 785 30.34 -27.39 0.83
C GLY A 785 29.62 -28.44 -0.03
N ASP A 786 29.65 -29.69 0.42
CA ASP A 786 28.98 -30.83 -0.21
C ASP A 786 27.50 -31.00 0.21
N GLU A 787 27.05 -30.31 1.26
CA GLU A 787 25.65 -30.36 1.72
C GLU A 787 24.69 -29.63 0.75
N GLU A 788 23.48 -30.17 0.59
CA GLU A 788 22.37 -29.47 -0.08
C GLU A 788 21.52 -28.72 0.95
N GLY A 789 21.00 -27.56 0.57
CA GLY A 789 20.09 -26.76 1.39
C GLY A 789 20.42 -25.28 1.37
N LEU A 790 19.85 -24.55 2.33
CA LEU A 790 20.03 -23.11 2.47
C LEU A 790 21.35 -22.81 3.20
N TYR A 791 22.27 -22.15 2.51
CA TYR A 791 23.52 -21.64 3.07
C TYR A 791 23.37 -20.16 3.41
N CYS A 792 24.11 -19.70 4.43
CA CYS A 792 24.16 -18.31 4.84
C CYS A 792 25.58 -17.75 4.70
N ILE A 793 25.73 -16.63 3.98
CA ILE A 793 26.98 -15.91 3.83
C ILE A 793 26.97 -14.74 4.81
N ASN A 794 27.78 -14.83 5.86
CA ASN A 794 27.91 -13.79 6.88
C ASN A 794 29.11 -12.89 6.60
N ALA A 795 28.91 -11.59 6.76
CA ALA A 795 29.95 -10.59 6.71
C ALA A 795 30.00 -9.80 8.03
N SER A 796 31.21 -9.60 8.56
CA SER A 796 31.45 -8.82 9.78
C SER A 796 32.62 -7.88 9.61
N LEU A 797 32.45 -6.63 10.02
CA LEU A 797 33.46 -5.59 10.01
C LEU A 797 33.96 -5.34 11.44
N TYR A 798 35.26 -5.51 11.67
CA TYR A 798 35.91 -5.39 12.97
C TYR A 798 36.77 -4.13 13.07
N ASP A 799 36.66 -3.42 14.19
CA ASP A 799 37.54 -2.30 14.54
C ASP A 799 38.94 -2.78 14.99
N GLY A 800 39.84 -1.84 15.27
CA GLY A 800 41.20 -2.14 15.75
C GLY A 800 41.27 -2.84 17.11
N ASN A 801 40.16 -2.90 17.85
CA ASN A 801 40.04 -3.59 19.14
C ASN A 801 39.39 -4.99 18.99
N GLY A 802 38.99 -5.38 17.77
CA GLY A 802 38.31 -6.65 17.51
C GLY A 802 36.81 -6.63 17.80
N ASN A 803 36.17 -5.47 17.94
CA ASN A 803 34.72 -5.36 18.07
C ASN A 803 34.05 -5.31 16.70
N VAL A 804 32.91 -5.99 16.54
CA VAL A 804 32.08 -5.88 15.34
C VAL A 804 31.35 -4.53 15.34
N VAL A 805 31.60 -3.71 14.32
CA VAL A 805 30.95 -2.38 14.14
C VAL A 805 29.86 -2.40 13.08
N MET A 806 29.94 -3.31 12.11
CA MET A 806 28.91 -3.58 11.12
C MET A 806 28.88 -5.08 10.83
N ASP A 807 27.71 -5.57 10.50
CA ASP A 807 27.47 -6.96 10.11
C ASP A 807 26.36 -7.00 9.06
N GLY A 808 26.27 -8.14 8.38
CA GLY A 808 25.17 -8.46 7.48
C GLY A 808 25.30 -9.86 6.93
N TYR A 809 24.25 -10.32 6.26
CA TYR A 809 24.23 -11.63 5.63
C TYR A 809 23.30 -11.66 4.42
N ASP A 810 23.52 -12.63 3.56
CA ASP A 810 22.54 -13.08 2.57
C ASP A 810 22.59 -14.60 2.44
N GLU A 811 21.58 -15.17 1.81
CA GLU A 811 21.36 -16.60 1.69
C GLU A 811 21.42 -17.05 0.24
N ILE A 812 21.88 -18.29 0.05
CA ILE A 812 21.90 -18.98 -1.24
C ILE A 812 21.33 -20.38 -1.06
N LEU A 813 20.67 -20.91 -2.09
CA LEU A 813 20.15 -22.26 -2.10
C LEU A 813 21.08 -23.15 -2.94
N VAL A 814 21.60 -24.19 -2.30
CA VAL A 814 22.50 -25.16 -2.91
C VAL A 814 21.73 -26.45 -3.18
N LEU A 815 21.55 -26.81 -4.45
CA LEU A 815 20.85 -28.02 -4.87
C LEU A 815 21.66 -28.77 -5.90
N ASN A 816 21.72 -30.09 -5.77
CA ASN A 816 22.27 -30.96 -6.80
C ASN A 816 21.20 -31.19 -7.88
N ASP A 817 21.55 -30.88 -9.13
CA ASP A 817 20.72 -31.12 -10.31
C ASP A 817 21.31 -32.16 -11.29
N SER A 818 22.36 -32.87 -10.85
CA SER A 818 22.98 -33.97 -11.61
C SER A 818 22.34 -35.32 -11.26
N TYR A 819 21.53 -35.86 -12.18
CA TYR A 819 20.85 -37.14 -12.02
C TYR A 819 21.27 -38.21 -13.04
N LYS A 820 22.51 -38.14 -13.53
CA LYS A 820 23.05 -39.12 -14.49
C LYS A 820 23.00 -40.54 -13.90
N ASN A 821 22.43 -41.47 -14.64
CA ASN A 821 22.27 -42.88 -14.26
C ASN A 821 21.43 -43.12 -12.98
N VAL A 822 20.63 -42.14 -12.55
CA VAL A 822 19.68 -42.34 -11.43
C VAL A 822 18.40 -42.99 -11.96
N CYS A 823 18.07 -44.17 -11.44
CA CYS A 823 16.83 -44.88 -11.79
C CYS A 823 15.70 -44.51 -10.83
N PHE A 824 14.64 -43.90 -11.35
CA PHE A 824 13.46 -43.48 -10.58
C PHE A 824 12.32 -44.52 -10.60
N GLY A 825 12.62 -45.79 -10.90
CA GLY A 825 11.61 -46.83 -11.07
C GLY A 825 10.99 -46.86 -12.48
N LYS A 826 9.96 -47.69 -12.66
CA LYS A 826 9.26 -47.86 -13.95
C LYS A 826 8.24 -46.74 -14.16
N GLY A 827 8.57 -45.77 -14.98
CA GLY A 827 7.71 -44.63 -15.29
C GLY A 827 7.24 -44.56 -16.75
N ALA A 828 6.21 -43.77 -17.00
CA ALA A 828 5.75 -43.41 -18.34
C ALA A 828 5.29 -41.95 -18.41
N PHE A 829 5.20 -41.39 -19.62
CA PHE A 829 4.82 -40.01 -19.87
C PHE A 829 3.64 -39.88 -20.82
N TYR A 830 2.63 -39.11 -20.43
CA TYR A 830 1.50 -38.74 -21.25
C TYR A 830 1.59 -37.26 -21.64
N GLY A 831 1.96 -37.01 -22.89
CA GLY A 831 2.22 -35.69 -23.46
C GLY A 831 2.77 -35.81 -24.87
N SER A 832 3.11 -34.68 -25.49
CA SER A 832 3.73 -34.67 -26.83
C SER A 832 5.14 -35.27 -26.82
N GLU A 833 5.54 -35.93 -27.90
CA GLU A 833 6.90 -36.47 -28.04
C GLU A 833 7.99 -35.43 -27.84
N ASP A 834 7.73 -34.20 -28.29
CA ASP A 834 8.62 -33.05 -28.22
C ASP A 834 8.61 -32.29 -26.87
N SER A 835 7.92 -32.81 -25.85
CA SER A 835 7.75 -32.12 -24.57
C SER A 835 9.09 -31.78 -23.90
N PRO A 836 9.23 -30.56 -23.32
CA PRO A 836 10.38 -30.19 -22.48
C PRO A 836 10.68 -31.20 -21.37
N VAL A 837 9.63 -31.83 -20.82
CA VAL A 837 9.74 -32.82 -19.74
C VAL A 837 10.50 -34.06 -20.20
N ARG A 838 10.14 -34.64 -21.36
CA ARG A 838 10.88 -35.79 -21.93
C ARG A 838 12.31 -35.41 -22.29
N LYS A 839 12.48 -34.29 -22.99
CA LYS A 839 13.80 -33.80 -23.41
C LYS A 839 14.74 -33.64 -22.22
N TYR A 840 14.27 -32.98 -21.17
CA TYR A 840 15.02 -32.78 -19.94
C TYR A 840 15.31 -34.11 -19.23
N TYR A 841 14.29 -34.95 -18.99
CA TYR A 841 14.47 -36.24 -18.31
C TYR A 841 15.51 -37.11 -19.02
N THR A 842 15.40 -37.27 -20.34
CA THR A 842 16.33 -38.10 -21.12
C THR A 842 17.73 -37.49 -21.16
N HIS A 843 17.85 -36.17 -21.28
CA HIS A 843 19.14 -35.50 -21.25
C HIS A 843 19.88 -35.71 -19.92
N VAL A 844 19.19 -35.54 -18.79
CA VAL A 844 19.82 -35.56 -17.46
C VAL A 844 20.04 -36.99 -16.94
N THR A 845 19.08 -37.89 -17.13
CA THR A 845 19.18 -39.27 -16.61
C THR A 845 19.95 -40.21 -17.54
N GLY A 846 19.93 -39.94 -18.85
CA GLY A 846 20.39 -40.87 -19.89
C GLY A 846 19.38 -41.98 -20.21
N CYS A 847 18.21 -42.00 -19.56
CA CYS A 847 17.15 -42.98 -19.78
C CYS A 847 16.05 -42.41 -20.69
N GLU A 848 15.53 -43.23 -21.59
CA GLU A 848 14.33 -42.86 -22.34
C GLU A 848 13.11 -42.83 -21.42
N LEU A 849 12.27 -41.81 -21.56
CA LEU A 849 10.98 -41.73 -20.92
C LEU A 849 9.89 -42.20 -21.91
N PRO A 850 9.37 -43.44 -21.81
CA PRO A 850 8.44 -43.98 -22.79
C PRO A 850 7.07 -43.29 -22.71
N LEU A 851 6.38 -43.16 -23.86
CA LEU A 851 5.01 -42.66 -23.90
C LEU A 851 4.05 -43.65 -23.26
N TYR A 852 3.09 -43.15 -22.47
CA TYR A 852 2.10 -43.99 -21.79
C TYR A 852 1.19 -44.74 -22.77
N GLN A 853 0.97 -46.03 -22.49
CA GLN A 853 -0.03 -46.87 -23.18
C GLN A 853 -0.85 -47.64 -22.13
N GLU A 854 -2.15 -47.77 -22.33
CA GLU A 854 -3.05 -48.44 -21.37
C GLU A 854 -2.64 -49.89 -21.08
N THR A 855 -2.01 -50.55 -22.06
CA THR A 855 -1.54 -51.95 -22.05
C THR A 855 -0.24 -52.18 -21.26
N MET A 856 0.44 -51.13 -20.79
CA MET A 856 1.69 -51.28 -20.04
C MET A 856 1.48 -52.06 -18.72
N ASP A 857 2.50 -52.81 -18.30
CA ASP A 857 2.54 -53.44 -16.97
C ASP A 857 2.48 -52.40 -15.82
N LYS A 858 2.44 -52.85 -14.56
CA LYS A 858 2.46 -51.96 -13.40
C LYS A 858 3.61 -50.94 -13.51
N LEU A 859 3.26 -49.68 -13.34
CA LEU A 859 4.18 -48.56 -13.27
C LEU A 859 4.31 -48.09 -11.81
N ASP A 860 5.47 -47.56 -11.47
CA ASP A 860 5.67 -46.85 -10.21
C ASP A 860 5.00 -45.48 -10.29
N TRP A 861 5.08 -44.81 -11.46
CA TRP A 861 4.46 -43.52 -11.69
C TRP A 861 4.13 -43.25 -13.18
N VAL A 862 3.21 -42.31 -13.42
CA VAL A 862 2.90 -41.75 -14.75
C VAL A 862 2.89 -40.23 -14.64
N ILE A 863 3.62 -39.54 -15.52
CA ILE A 863 3.60 -38.07 -15.63
C ILE A 863 2.59 -37.68 -16.70
N VAL A 864 1.72 -36.74 -16.37
CA VAL A 864 0.70 -36.16 -17.26
C VAL A 864 1.04 -34.69 -17.48
N SER A 865 1.34 -34.30 -18.71
CA SER A 865 1.82 -32.95 -19.08
C SER A 865 0.99 -32.34 -20.24
N ARG A 866 -0.11 -32.99 -20.63
CA ARG A 866 -1.09 -32.48 -21.61
C ARG A 866 -2.48 -32.38 -20.99
N SER A 867 -3.38 -31.67 -21.64
CA SER A 867 -4.80 -31.62 -21.24
C SER A 867 -5.44 -33.02 -21.27
N MET A 868 -6.49 -33.18 -20.45
CA MET A 868 -7.35 -34.36 -20.45
C MET A 868 -8.00 -34.64 -21.82
N LEU A 869 -8.22 -33.59 -22.60
CA LEU A 869 -8.78 -33.69 -23.94
C LEU A 869 -7.69 -33.48 -24.99
N ASP A 870 -7.95 -33.94 -26.21
CA ASP A 870 -7.10 -33.63 -27.36
C ASP A 870 -7.05 -32.12 -27.65
N GLU A 871 -6.09 -31.69 -28.48
CA GLU A 871 -5.87 -30.29 -28.79
C GLU A 871 -7.16 -29.61 -29.27
N PRO A 872 -7.52 -28.43 -28.71
CA PRO A 872 -8.71 -27.69 -29.14
C PRO A 872 -8.73 -27.45 -30.64
N GLN A 873 -9.83 -27.86 -31.27
CA GLN A 873 -10.11 -27.65 -32.67
C GLN A 873 -11.03 -26.45 -32.85
N PRO A 874 -11.02 -25.77 -34.01
CA PRO A 874 -11.96 -24.69 -34.28
C PRO A 874 -13.41 -25.12 -34.02
N VAL A 875 -14.18 -24.26 -33.34
CA VAL A 875 -15.60 -24.51 -33.11
C VAL A 875 -16.32 -24.54 -34.47
N PRO A 876 -17.04 -25.62 -34.81
CA PRO A 876 -17.73 -25.72 -36.09
C PRO A 876 -18.97 -24.84 -36.09
N VAL A 877 -19.36 -24.36 -37.28
CA VAL A 877 -20.48 -23.43 -37.48
C VAL A 877 -21.79 -23.93 -36.88
N ASN A 878 -22.03 -25.24 -36.91
CA ASN A 878 -23.26 -25.86 -36.38
C ASN A 878 -23.35 -25.85 -34.84
N ALA A 879 -22.26 -25.53 -34.14
CA ALA A 879 -22.25 -25.36 -32.69
C ALA A 879 -22.59 -23.92 -32.26
N VAL A 880 -22.54 -22.95 -33.19
CA VAL A 880 -22.90 -21.56 -32.90
C VAL A 880 -24.42 -21.45 -32.82
N SER A 881 -24.92 -20.65 -31.86
CA SER A 881 -26.36 -20.39 -31.73
C SER A 881 -26.94 -19.77 -33.01
N GLU A 882 -28.25 -19.94 -33.25
CA GLU A 882 -28.94 -19.43 -34.45
C GLU A 882 -28.69 -17.93 -34.72
N ASP A 883 -28.46 -17.13 -33.67
CA ASP A 883 -28.19 -15.69 -33.77
C ASP A 883 -26.78 -15.32 -34.29
N GLY A 884 -25.89 -16.31 -34.48
CA GLY A 884 -24.49 -16.12 -34.84
C GLY A 884 -23.68 -15.28 -33.85
N PHE A 885 -22.47 -14.89 -34.24
CA PHE A 885 -21.68 -13.87 -33.56
C PHE A 885 -21.96 -12.49 -34.14
N THR A 886 -22.13 -11.49 -33.28
CA THR A 886 -22.08 -10.09 -33.66
C THR A 886 -20.62 -9.64 -33.62
N ALA A 887 -20.04 -9.33 -34.79
CA ALA A 887 -18.68 -8.83 -34.94
C ALA A 887 -18.70 -7.31 -35.16
N THR A 888 -18.18 -6.53 -34.21
CA THR A 888 -17.98 -5.09 -34.36
C THR A 888 -16.53 -4.81 -34.69
N TYR A 889 -16.27 -4.34 -35.90
CA TYR A 889 -14.94 -3.96 -36.36
C TYR A 889 -14.66 -2.49 -36.04
N PHE A 890 -13.42 -2.18 -35.66
CA PHE A 890 -12.96 -0.84 -35.31
C PHE A 890 -11.81 -0.42 -36.24
N ARG A 891 -11.77 0.86 -36.62
CA ARG A 891 -10.77 1.40 -37.56
C ARG A 891 -9.34 1.33 -37.04
N TYR A 892 -9.20 1.32 -35.73
CA TYR A 892 -7.93 1.31 -35.02
C TYR A 892 -7.88 0.14 -34.03
N HIS A 893 -6.68 -0.11 -33.52
CA HIS A 893 -6.40 -1.23 -32.63
C HIS A 893 -6.78 -1.01 -31.16
N ASP A 894 -7.34 0.16 -30.82
CA ASP A 894 -7.64 0.63 -29.46
C ASP A 894 -9.13 0.53 -29.10
N ILE A 895 -9.97 -0.03 -29.98
CA ILE A 895 -11.42 -0.20 -29.77
C ILE A 895 -12.13 1.16 -29.55
N ALA A 896 -11.60 2.27 -30.07
CA ALA A 896 -12.23 3.59 -29.88
C ALA A 896 -13.24 3.96 -30.99
N ASP A 897 -12.96 3.62 -32.25
CA ASP A 897 -13.71 4.09 -33.42
C ASP A 897 -14.35 2.93 -34.20
N PRO A 898 -15.65 2.61 -33.97
CA PRO A 898 -16.33 1.52 -34.65
C PRO A 898 -16.53 1.82 -36.14
N ALA A 899 -16.02 0.93 -37.00
CA ALA A 899 -16.13 1.03 -38.44
C ALA A 899 -17.43 0.42 -38.98
N THR A 900 -17.82 -0.75 -38.44
CA THR A 900 -19.05 -1.47 -38.84
C THR A 900 -19.38 -2.56 -37.82
N THR A 901 -20.61 -3.07 -37.87
CA THR A 901 -21.03 -4.27 -37.13
C THR A 901 -21.71 -5.24 -38.10
N VAL A 902 -21.28 -6.50 -38.08
CA VAL A 902 -21.78 -7.57 -38.95
C VAL A 902 -22.11 -8.83 -38.16
N LYS A 903 -22.83 -9.76 -38.79
CA LYS A 903 -23.09 -11.10 -38.25
C LYS A 903 -22.16 -12.11 -38.87
N GLU A 904 -21.51 -12.92 -38.05
CA GLU A 904 -20.56 -13.95 -38.47
C GLU A 904 -20.94 -15.32 -37.91
N PRO A 905 -20.88 -16.38 -38.73
CA PRO A 905 -21.30 -17.72 -38.32
C PRO A 905 -20.24 -18.48 -37.52
N PHE A 906 -19.01 -17.97 -37.42
CA PHE A 906 -17.90 -18.57 -36.68
C PHE A 906 -16.81 -17.53 -36.41
N ILE A 907 -15.87 -17.87 -35.53
CA ILE A 907 -14.65 -17.09 -35.27
C ILE A 907 -13.48 -18.00 -35.62
N ASN A 908 -12.99 -17.90 -36.85
CA ASN A 908 -11.85 -18.64 -37.37
C ASN A 908 -11.30 -17.87 -38.57
N HIS A 909 -10.55 -16.81 -38.26
CA HIS A 909 -10.10 -15.82 -39.22
C HIS A 909 -8.58 -15.86 -39.34
N THR A 910 -8.09 -15.82 -40.57
CA THR A 910 -6.68 -15.56 -40.88
C THR A 910 -6.63 -14.32 -41.75
N PHE A 911 -6.04 -13.25 -41.23
CA PHE A 911 -5.81 -12.00 -41.92
C PHE A 911 -4.41 -12.04 -42.52
N VAL A 912 -4.32 -12.07 -43.85
CA VAL A 912 -3.02 -12.09 -44.54
C VAL A 912 -2.58 -10.68 -44.94
N ASP A 913 -1.26 -10.50 -45.12
CA ASP A 913 -0.72 -9.23 -45.60
C ASP A 913 -1.32 -8.86 -46.96
N GLY A 914 -1.77 -7.61 -47.09
CA GLY A 914 -2.41 -7.06 -48.28
C GLY A 914 -3.93 -7.25 -48.35
N GLU A 915 -4.52 -8.00 -47.42
CA GLU A 915 -5.98 -8.22 -47.36
C GLU A 915 -6.69 -7.18 -46.50
N GLN A 916 -7.91 -6.82 -46.90
CA GLN A 916 -8.81 -6.04 -46.05
C GLN A 916 -9.54 -7.00 -45.10
N PRO A 917 -9.43 -6.83 -43.76
CA PRO A 917 -10.14 -7.69 -42.80
C PRO A 917 -11.66 -7.54 -42.89
N HIS A 918 -12.13 -6.38 -43.38
CA HIS A 918 -13.51 -6.13 -43.80
C HIS A 918 -13.52 -4.96 -44.80
N SER A 919 -14.50 -4.89 -45.70
CA SER A 919 -14.61 -3.84 -46.72
C SER A 919 -14.64 -2.39 -46.19
N SER A 920 -14.98 -2.21 -44.91
CA SER A 920 -14.99 -0.92 -44.21
C SER A 920 -13.65 -0.51 -43.62
N LEU A 921 -12.64 -1.39 -43.71
CA LEU A 921 -11.31 -1.24 -43.14
C LEU A 921 -10.24 -1.25 -44.25
N PRO A 922 -9.24 -0.34 -44.18
CA PRO A 922 -8.12 -0.35 -45.10
C PRO A 922 -7.21 -1.57 -44.87
N ALA A 923 -6.65 -2.12 -45.96
CA ALA A 923 -5.65 -3.18 -45.88
C ALA A 923 -4.38 -2.68 -45.18
N ASN A 924 -3.66 -3.58 -44.51
CA ASN A 924 -2.36 -3.32 -43.86
C ASN A 924 -2.36 -2.21 -42.80
N GLN A 925 -3.53 -1.83 -42.29
CA GLN A 925 -3.67 -0.93 -41.16
C GLN A 925 -4.02 -1.72 -39.90
N SER A 926 -3.62 -1.18 -38.75
CA SER A 926 -3.99 -1.78 -37.47
C SER A 926 -5.50 -1.68 -37.26
N PHE A 927 -6.13 -2.74 -36.77
CA PHE A 927 -7.56 -2.75 -36.48
C PHE A 927 -7.84 -3.58 -35.24
N SER A 928 -9.08 -3.53 -34.78
CA SER A 928 -9.58 -4.43 -33.76
C SER A 928 -11.00 -4.88 -34.09
N VAL A 929 -11.43 -5.97 -33.49
CA VAL A 929 -12.79 -6.50 -33.64
C VAL A 929 -13.25 -7.14 -32.35
N ILE A 930 -14.52 -6.94 -32.02
CA ILE A 930 -15.18 -7.60 -30.89
C ILE A 930 -16.26 -8.53 -31.44
N TRP A 931 -16.14 -9.81 -31.12
CA TRP A 931 -17.19 -10.81 -31.31
C TRP A 931 -17.97 -11.03 -30.02
N ASN A 932 -19.29 -10.93 -30.10
CA ASN A 932 -20.22 -11.30 -29.03
C ASN A 932 -21.25 -12.29 -29.55
N GLY A 933 -21.41 -13.43 -28.89
CA GLY A 933 -22.38 -14.43 -29.29
C GLY A 933 -22.38 -15.60 -28.35
N SER A 934 -22.85 -16.74 -28.84
CA SER A 934 -22.92 -17.95 -28.03
C SER A 934 -22.81 -19.21 -28.86
N ILE A 935 -22.36 -20.27 -28.20
CA ILE A 935 -22.36 -21.63 -28.73
C ILE A 935 -23.30 -22.51 -27.90
N VAL A 936 -23.70 -23.67 -28.44
CA VAL A 936 -24.55 -24.66 -27.78
C VAL A 936 -23.76 -25.95 -27.62
N ALA A 937 -23.66 -26.44 -26.39
CA ALA A 937 -22.95 -27.68 -26.09
C ALA A 937 -23.65 -28.91 -26.72
N PRO A 938 -23.01 -29.70 -27.59
CA PRO A 938 -23.63 -30.85 -28.27
C PRO A 938 -23.79 -32.10 -27.38
N ALA A 939 -23.04 -32.20 -26.28
CA ALA A 939 -22.99 -33.34 -25.37
C ALA A 939 -22.73 -32.91 -23.92
N ASP A 940 -22.98 -33.80 -22.95
CA ASP A 940 -22.61 -33.60 -21.55
C ASP A 940 -21.12 -33.86 -21.32
N GLY A 941 -20.48 -33.05 -20.48
CA GLY A 941 -19.13 -33.32 -19.97
C GLY A 941 -18.21 -32.10 -19.94
N VAL A 942 -16.92 -32.35 -19.73
CA VAL A 942 -15.89 -31.31 -19.73
C VAL A 942 -15.47 -30.96 -21.15
N TYR A 943 -15.57 -29.68 -21.49
CA TYR A 943 -15.06 -29.10 -22.73
C TYR A 943 -13.83 -28.28 -22.42
N MET A 944 -12.80 -28.35 -23.25
CA MET A 944 -11.80 -27.28 -23.29
C MET A 944 -12.36 -26.20 -24.21
N LEU A 945 -12.64 -25.00 -23.73
CA LEU A 945 -13.11 -23.88 -24.55
C LEU A 945 -12.11 -22.74 -24.48
N GLY A 946 -11.79 -22.15 -25.63
CA GLY A 946 -10.68 -21.23 -25.71
C GLY A 946 -10.61 -20.38 -26.96
N VAL A 947 -9.51 -19.64 -27.04
CA VAL A 947 -9.13 -18.87 -28.21
C VAL A 947 -7.70 -19.20 -28.61
N LYS A 948 -7.45 -19.33 -29.91
CA LYS A 948 -6.12 -19.46 -30.49
C LYS A 948 -5.82 -18.21 -31.30
N SER A 949 -4.68 -17.55 -31.06
CA SER A 949 -4.30 -16.29 -31.71
C SER A 949 -2.79 -16.08 -31.69
N ASP A 950 -2.25 -15.41 -32.71
CA ASP A 950 -0.88 -14.89 -32.74
C ASP A 950 -0.80 -13.36 -32.52
N ARG A 951 -1.93 -12.71 -32.28
CA ARG A 951 -2.04 -11.28 -31.96
C ARG A 951 -2.82 -11.04 -30.66
N GLY A 952 -2.98 -9.78 -30.29
CA GLY A 952 -3.60 -9.37 -29.03
C GLY A 952 -5.02 -9.90 -28.91
N ILE A 953 -5.34 -10.51 -27.77
CA ILE A 953 -6.62 -11.18 -27.55
C ILE A 953 -7.14 -10.96 -26.13
N ARG A 954 -8.45 -10.81 -26.01
CA ARG A 954 -9.19 -10.96 -24.74
C ARG A 954 -10.36 -11.88 -24.99
N CYS A 955 -10.55 -12.88 -24.15
CA CYS A 955 -11.68 -13.79 -24.28
C CYS A 955 -12.36 -14.00 -22.94
N LYS A 956 -13.69 -13.87 -22.93
CA LYS A 956 -14.55 -14.26 -21.82
C LYS A 956 -15.53 -15.33 -22.26
N ILE A 957 -15.70 -16.32 -21.39
CA ILE A 957 -16.67 -17.41 -21.56
C ILE A 957 -17.57 -17.42 -20.33
N ASN A 958 -18.89 -17.27 -20.53
CA ASN A 958 -19.89 -17.07 -19.47
C ASN A 958 -19.51 -15.95 -18.49
N GLY A 959 -18.86 -14.89 -18.97
CA GLY A 959 -18.38 -13.77 -18.16
C GLY A 959 -17.01 -14.00 -17.49
N ASN A 960 -16.51 -15.23 -17.46
CA ASN A 960 -15.18 -15.55 -16.92
C ASN A 960 -14.10 -15.22 -17.95
N THR A 961 -13.14 -14.35 -17.61
CA THR A 961 -11.96 -14.10 -18.44
C THR A 961 -11.11 -15.37 -18.52
N ILE A 962 -10.94 -15.90 -19.73
CA ILE A 962 -10.06 -17.05 -19.99
C ILE A 962 -8.74 -16.65 -20.64
N ALA A 963 -8.70 -15.48 -21.30
CA ALA A 963 -7.52 -14.88 -21.91
C ALA A 963 -7.57 -13.35 -21.79
N ASP A 964 -6.47 -12.70 -21.41
CA ASP A 964 -6.28 -11.24 -21.46
C ASP A 964 -4.81 -10.93 -21.80
N ASP A 965 -4.47 -11.08 -23.07
CA ASP A 965 -3.15 -10.78 -23.60
C ASP A 965 -3.27 -9.82 -24.79
N TRP A 966 -3.59 -8.57 -24.50
CA TRP A 966 -3.77 -7.52 -25.52
C TRP A 966 -2.48 -7.15 -26.26
N GLY A 967 -1.31 -7.59 -25.76
CA GLY A 967 0.01 -7.31 -26.31
C GLY A 967 0.63 -8.46 -27.11
N ASN A 968 -0.03 -9.61 -27.18
CA ASN A 968 0.51 -10.83 -27.79
C ASN A 968 1.06 -10.61 -29.22
N GLN A 969 2.19 -11.26 -29.52
CA GLN A 969 2.81 -11.29 -30.85
C GLN A 969 3.29 -12.70 -31.26
N THR A 970 2.90 -13.72 -30.52
CA THR A 970 3.31 -15.13 -30.73
C THR A 970 2.07 -16.02 -30.79
N GLU A 971 2.11 -17.08 -31.60
CA GLU A 971 1.03 -18.07 -31.62
C GLU A 971 0.82 -18.69 -30.23
N ARG A 972 -0.42 -18.63 -29.74
CA ARG A 972 -0.84 -19.22 -28.48
C ARG A 972 -2.26 -19.75 -28.58
N THR A 973 -2.51 -20.87 -27.91
CA THR A 973 -3.85 -21.38 -27.64
C THR A 973 -4.12 -21.22 -26.14
N GLU A 974 -5.15 -20.48 -25.77
CA GLU A 974 -5.62 -20.35 -24.40
C GLU A 974 -7.01 -20.97 -24.29
N ALA A 975 -7.09 -22.17 -23.72
CA ALA A 975 -8.34 -22.88 -23.49
C ALA A 975 -8.46 -23.28 -22.02
N LYS A 976 -9.68 -23.21 -21.49
CA LYS A 976 -10.00 -23.57 -20.11
C LYS A 976 -11.12 -24.62 -20.07
N PRO A 977 -11.13 -25.48 -19.06
CA PRO A 977 -12.16 -26.50 -18.91
C PRO A 977 -13.49 -25.88 -18.47
N PHE A 978 -14.58 -26.31 -19.08
CA PHE A 978 -15.95 -25.98 -18.70
C PHE A 978 -16.76 -27.27 -18.64
N ASN A 979 -17.36 -27.56 -17.48
CA ASN A 979 -18.31 -28.64 -17.36
C ASN A 979 -19.68 -28.15 -17.87
N LEU A 980 -20.14 -28.71 -18.98
CA LEU A 980 -21.34 -28.26 -19.69
C LEU A 980 -22.33 -29.39 -19.87
N HIS A 981 -23.61 -29.02 -19.85
CA HIS A 981 -24.71 -29.92 -20.17
C HIS A 981 -25.10 -29.81 -21.64
N LYS A 982 -25.54 -30.92 -22.25
CA LYS A 982 -26.06 -30.93 -23.61
C LYS A 982 -27.20 -29.91 -23.76
N GLY A 983 -27.09 -29.05 -24.76
CA GLY A 983 -28.03 -27.96 -25.02
C GLY A 983 -27.77 -26.68 -24.21
N GLN A 984 -26.79 -26.66 -23.30
CA GLN A 984 -26.42 -25.46 -22.57
C GLN A 984 -25.85 -24.40 -23.52
N LYS A 985 -26.42 -23.20 -23.43
CA LYS A 985 -25.93 -22.01 -24.14
C LYS A 985 -24.72 -21.45 -23.39
N VAL A 986 -23.63 -21.21 -24.11
CA VAL A 986 -22.37 -20.68 -23.58
C VAL A 986 -22.11 -19.34 -24.22
N ASN A 987 -22.07 -18.28 -23.42
CA ASN A 987 -21.83 -16.92 -23.89
C ASN A 987 -20.33 -16.72 -24.13
N ILE A 988 -19.98 -16.12 -25.26
CA ILE A 988 -18.61 -15.91 -25.71
C ILE A 988 -18.45 -14.43 -26.10
N GLU A 989 -17.45 -13.79 -25.51
CA GLU A 989 -16.95 -12.47 -25.90
C GLU A 989 -15.46 -12.62 -26.28
N ILE A 990 -15.09 -12.26 -27.51
CA ILE A 990 -13.68 -12.22 -27.95
C ILE A 990 -13.39 -10.83 -28.49
N GLN A 991 -12.38 -10.19 -27.92
CA GLN A 991 -11.79 -8.96 -28.45
C GLN A 991 -10.44 -9.32 -29.08
N TYR A 992 -10.22 -8.88 -30.31
CA TYR A 992 -8.99 -9.12 -31.05
C TYR A 992 -8.36 -7.81 -31.50
N ARG A 993 -7.03 -7.77 -31.41
CA ARG A 993 -6.21 -6.64 -31.80
C ARG A 993 -5.13 -7.09 -32.75
N GLN A 994 -5.05 -6.44 -33.90
CA GLN A 994 -3.96 -6.63 -34.84
C GLN A 994 -3.23 -5.32 -35.11
N THR A 995 -1.92 -5.32 -34.83
CA THR A 995 -1.01 -4.19 -35.12
C THR A 995 -0.01 -4.49 -36.23
N LYS A 996 0.12 -5.77 -36.65
CA LYS A 996 0.94 -6.19 -37.80
C LYS A 996 0.07 -6.40 -39.03
N THR A 997 0.68 -6.51 -40.21
CA THR A 997 -0.04 -6.67 -41.49
C THR A 997 -0.76 -8.02 -41.61
N SER A 998 -0.33 -9.04 -40.89
CA SER A 998 -1.02 -10.34 -40.79
C SER A 998 -1.38 -10.70 -39.36
N GLY A 999 -2.25 -11.68 -39.17
CA GLY A 999 -2.59 -12.30 -37.89
C GLY A 999 -3.72 -13.30 -38.03
N TYR A 1000 -4.01 -14.06 -36.99
CA TYR A 1000 -5.17 -14.95 -36.99
C TYR A 1000 -5.82 -15.05 -35.61
N VAL A 1001 -7.08 -15.49 -35.60
CA VAL A 1001 -7.85 -15.74 -34.38
C VAL A 1001 -8.88 -16.84 -34.60
N GLN A 1002 -8.98 -17.77 -33.66
CA GLN A 1002 -9.92 -18.90 -33.71
C GLN A 1002 -10.57 -19.09 -32.35
N LEU A 1003 -11.90 -19.20 -32.31
CA LEU A 1003 -12.59 -19.82 -31.18
C LEU A 1003 -12.41 -21.32 -31.32
N VAL A 1004 -11.86 -21.95 -30.27
CA VAL A 1004 -11.52 -23.37 -30.27
C VAL A 1004 -12.23 -24.10 -29.15
N TRP A 1005 -12.50 -25.38 -29.38
CA TRP A 1005 -13.02 -26.29 -28.37
C TRP A 1005 -12.43 -27.71 -28.48
N THR A 1006 -12.51 -28.47 -27.41
CA THR A 1006 -12.45 -29.94 -27.48
C THR A 1006 -13.70 -30.50 -26.82
N LEU A 1007 -14.34 -31.47 -27.47
CA LEU A 1007 -15.54 -32.13 -26.95
C LEU A 1007 -15.16 -33.18 -25.88
N PRO A 1008 -16.07 -33.47 -24.93
CA PRO A 1008 -15.92 -34.59 -24.02
C PRO A 1008 -15.70 -35.91 -24.77
N GLY A 1009 -14.75 -36.72 -24.31
CA GLY A 1009 -14.49 -38.07 -24.85
C GLY A 1009 -13.62 -38.14 -26.11
N GLN A 1010 -13.10 -37.01 -26.62
CA GLN A 1010 -12.11 -36.98 -27.70
C GLN A 1010 -10.68 -36.98 -27.12
N SER A 1011 -10.27 -38.09 -26.51
CA SER A 1011 -8.89 -38.29 -26.06
C SER A 1011 -8.38 -39.61 -26.59
N GLU A 1012 -7.15 -39.61 -27.10
CA GLU A 1012 -6.44 -40.81 -27.59
C GLU A 1012 -6.36 -41.93 -26.53
N VAL A 1013 -6.24 -41.53 -25.25
CA VAL A 1013 -6.25 -42.42 -24.08
C VAL A 1013 -7.38 -41.99 -23.16
N SER A 1014 -8.17 -42.93 -22.62
CA SER A 1014 -9.27 -42.58 -21.71
C SER A 1014 -8.71 -41.96 -20.44
N PRO A 1015 -9.08 -40.73 -20.04
CA PRO A 1015 -8.63 -40.11 -18.79
C PRO A 1015 -8.92 -40.96 -17.55
N LYS A 1016 -10.01 -41.72 -17.59
CA LYS A 1016 -10.39 -42.66 -16.56
C LYS A 1016 -9.34 -43.76 -16.34
N SER A 1017 -8.60 -44.15 -17.39
CA SER A 1017 -7.59 -45.22 -17.32
C SER A 1017 -6.45 -44.88 -16.35
N PHE A 1018 -6.06 -43.61 -16.22
CA PHE A 1018 -5.05 -43.15 -15.26
C PHE A 1018 -5.54 -43.38 -13.82
N PHE A 1019 -6.77 -42.98 -13.52
CA PHE A 1019 -7.35 -43.10 -12.18
C PHE A 1019 -7.69 -44.56 -11.83
N ASP A 1020 -8.19 -45.33 -12.79
CA ASP A 1020 -8.44 -46.77 -12.62
C ASP A 1020 -7.14 -47.53 -12.37
N ARG A 1021 -6.04 -47.15 -13.04
CA ARG A 1021 -4.70 -47.70 -12.79
C ARG A 1021 -4.23 -47.39 -11.37
N ALA A 1022 -4.31 -46.13 -10.94
CA ALA A 1022 -3.98 -45.72 -9.56
C ALA A 1022 -4.76 -46.56 -8.53
N LYS A 1023 -6.06 -46.77 -8.77
CA LYS A 1023 -6.91 -47.61 -7.91
C LYS A 1023 -6.49 -49.09 -7.92
N ARG A 1024 -6.22 -49.63 -9.11
CA ARG A 1024 -6.01 -51.07 -9.35
C ARG A 1024 -4.65 -51.57 -8.84
N ASP A 1025 -3.57 -50.96 -9.28
CA ASP A 1025 -2.20 -51.48 -9.07
C ASP A 1025 -1.29 -50.58 -8.24
N GLY A 1026 -1.80 -49.42 -7.83
CA GLY A 1026 -1.10 -48.48 -6.95
C GLY A 1026 -0.16 -47.53 -7.66
N THR A 1027 -0.24 -47.41 -9.00
CA THR A 1027 0.54 -46.44 -9.77
C THR A 1027 0.28 -45.01 -9.26
N ARG A 1028 1.34 -44.22 -9.05
CA ARG A 1028 1.24 -42.77 -8.77
C ARG A 1028 0.97 -41.99 -10.06
N VAL A 1029 -0.08 -41.18 -10.11
CA VAL A 1029 -0.36 -40.30 -11.26
C VAL A 1029 0.07 -38.88 -10.92
N VAL A 1030 1.05 -38.32 -11.63
CA VAL A 1030 1.55 -36.95 -11.43
C VAL A 1030 1.02 -36.08 -12.55
N ILE A 1031 0.01 -35.27 -12.25
CA ILE A 1031 -0.52 -34.23 -13.15
C ILE A 1031 0.39 -33.01 -13.02
N LEU A 1032 1.37 -32.93 -13.92
CA LEU A 1032 2.43 -31.93 -13.90
C LEU A 1032 1.98 -30.60 -14.51
N ASP A 1033 1.25 -30.66 -15.63
CA ASP A 1033 0.72 -29.49 -16.35
C ASP A 1033 -0.77 -29.64 -16.61
N ASN A 1034 -1.43 -28.51 -16.94
CA ASN A 1034 -2.86 -28.47 -17.30
C ASN A 1034 -3.78 -29.06 -16.22
N ALA A 1035 -3.38 -28.98 -14.95
CA ALA A 1035 -4.11 -29.60 -13.84
C ALA A 1035 -5.56 -29.12 -13.74
N ASP A 1036 -5.86 -27.89 -14.15
CA ASP A 1036 -7.21 -27.36 -14.26
C ASP A 1036 -8.12 -28.26 -15.10
N SER A 1037 -7.61 -28.82 -16.20
CA SER A 1037 -8.36 -29.75 -17.06
C SER A 1037 -8.54 -31.16 -16.48
N TRP A 1038 -7.79 -31.53 -15.43
CA TRP A 1038 -7.84 -32.88 -14.85
C TRP A 1038 -8.47 -32.93 -13.46
N ILE A 1039 -8.42 -31.83 -12.71
CA ILE A 1039 -8.65 -31.84 -11.27
C ILE A 1039 -10.06 -32.27 -10.89
N SER A 1040 -11.08 -31.90 -11.67
CA SER A 1040 -12.48 -32.27 -11.41
C SER A 1040 -12.65 -33.80 -11.39
N ASP A 1041 -12.16 -34.50 -12.41
CA ASP A 1041 -12.25 -35.96 -12.49
C ASP A 1041 -11.31 -36.66 -11.51
N ALA A 1042 -10.13 -36.09 -11.25
CA ALA A 1042 -9.22 -36.60 -10.22
C ALA A 1042 -9.87 -36.55 -8.83
N CYS A 1043 -10.52 -35.45 -8.50
CA CYS A 1043 -11.30 -35.28 -7.28
C CYS A 1043 -12.47 -36.27 -7.21
N ALA A 1044 -13.24 -36.41 -8.29
CA ALA A 1044 -14.32 -37.40 -8.36
C ALA A 1044 -13.81 -38.84 -8.17
N ALA A 1045 -12.67 -39.18 -8.75
CA ALA A 1045 -12.05 -40.49 -8.60
C ALA A 1045 -11.55 -40.76 -7.18
N ALA A 1046 -11.07 -39.73 -6.48
CA ALA A 1046 -10.54 -39.77 -5.12
C ALA A 1046 -11.58 -39.50 -4.02
N ASN A 1047 -12.85 -39.23 -4.38
CA ASN A 1047 -13.91 -38.81 -3.46
C ASN A 1047 -13.54 -37.53 -2.66
N VAL A 1048 -12.93 -36.57 -3.36
CA VAL A 1048 -12.61 -35.22 -2.88
C VAL A 1048 -13.60 -34.25 -3.50
N LYS A 1049 -14.06 -33.25 -2.74
CA LYS A 1049 -15.00 -32.24 -3.24
C LYS A 1049 -14.22 -31.09 -3.89
N TYR A 1050 -14.62 -30.73 -5.11
CA TYR A 1050 -14.04 -29.65 -5.92
C TYR A 1050 -15.07 -28.54 -6.13
N ASN A 1051 -14.72 -27.31 -5.74
CA ASN A 1051 -15.61 -26.14 -5.79
C ASN A 1051 -15.22 -25.13 -6.88
N GLY A 1052 -14.15 -25.40 -7.64
CA GLY A 1052 -13.67 -24.54 -8.72
C GLY A 1052 -12.22 -24.12 -8.54
N PHE A 1053 -11.81 -23.12 -9.31
CA PHE A 1053 -10.46 -22.59 -9.31
C PHE A 1053 -10.46 -21.07 -9.43
N TYR A 1054 -9.35 -20.45 -9.08
CA TYR A 1054 -9.11 -19.03 -9.29
C TYR A 1054 -7.68 -18.80 -9.76
N THR A 1055 -7.49 -17.77 -10.59
CA THR A 1055 -6.16 -17.24 -10.91
C THR A 1055 -5.65 -16.45 -9.71
N VAL A 1056 -4.42 -16.71 -9.28
CA VAL A 1056 -3.79 -16.03 -8.13
C VAL A 1056 -3.46 -14.57 -8.46
N GLY A 1057 -3.09 -14.30 -9.72
CA GLY A 1057 -2.84 -12.96 -10.26
C GLY A 1057 -1.42 -12.44 -10.01
N ARG A 1058 -1.02 -11.40 -10.75
CA ARG A 1058 0.23 -10.65 -10.57
C ARG A 1058 0.04 -9.42 -9.66
N ASN A 1059 1.12 -9.03 -8.98
CA ASN A 1059 1.26 -7.72 -8.32
C ASN A 1059 0.10 -7.30 -7.40
N TRP A 1060 -0.25 -6.01 -7.45
CA TRP A 1060 -1.32 -5.27 -6.79
C TRP A 1060 -2.54 -6.13 -6.39
N ILE A 1061 -3.12 -6.88 -7.33
CA ILE A 1061 -4.34 -7.70 -7.13
C ILE A 1061 -3.99 -9.18 -7.27
N GLY A 1062 -2.94 -9.57 -6.56
CA GLY A 1062 -2.35 -10.90 -6.65
C GLY A 1062 -2.50 -11.72 -5.37
N GLY A 1063 -1.53 -12.62 -5.21
CA GLY A 1063 -1.49 -13.53 -4.09
C GLY A 1063 -0.16 -14.25 -3.99
N VAL A 1064 -0.05 -15.07 -2.95
CA VAL A 1064 1.16 -15.80 -2.60
C VAL A 1064 0.84 -17.26 -2.31
N HIS A 1065 1.85 -18.10 -2.50
CA HIS A 1065 1.82 -19.50 -2.12
C HIS A 1065 2.61 -19.72 -0.82
N PHE A 1066 2.33 -20.82 -0.14
CA PHE A 1066 3.08 -21.30 1.02
C PHE A 1066 3.16 -22.81 0.99
N VAL A 1067 4.23 -23.37 1.55
CA VAL A 1067 4.52 -24.80 1.49
C VAL A 1067 4.64 -25.37 2.90
N LYS A 1068 3.93 -26.47 3.18
CA LYS A 1068 4.12 -27.24 4.41
C LYS A 1068 5.27 -28.24 4.25
N ASP A 1069 5.79 -28.73 5.37
CA ASP A 1069 6.74 -29.84 5.37
C ASP A 1069 6.15 -31.08 4.70
N ASP A 1070 6.82 -31.55 3.66
CA ASP A 1070 6.50 -32.74 2.89
C ASP A 1070 7.77 -33.24 2.18
N PRO A 1071 7.96 -34.58 2.05
CA PRO A 1071 9.10 -35.15 1.33
C PRO A 1071 9.29 -34.65 -0.11
N LEU A 1072 8.23 -34.15 -0.77
CA LEU A 1072 8.37 -33.51 -2.09
C LEU A 1072 9.29 -32.29 -2.09
N PHE A 1073 9.49 -31.66 -0.93
CA PHE A 1073 10.35 -30.49 -0.76
C PHE A 1073 11.68 -30.80 -0.05
N ASP A 1074 12.13 -32.07 -0.03
CA ASP A 1074 13.40 -32.47 0.58
C ASP A 1074 14.57 -31.59 0.07
N LYS A 1075 15.34 -31.05 1.02
CA LYS A 1075 16.45 -30.09 0.83
C LYS A 1075 16.06 -28.67 0.40
N MET A 1076 14.78 -28.34 0.35
CA MET A 1076 14.29 -26.98 0.13
C MET A 1076 13.61 -26.41 1.40
N PRO A 1077 13.46 -25.08 1.55
CA PRO A 1077 12.84 -24.48 2.73
C PRO A 1077 11.35 -24.84 2.89
N VAL A 1078 10.95 -25.48 3.98
CA VAL A 1078 9.55 -25.88 4.25
C VAL A 1078 8.95 -25.14 5.43
N ASN A 1079 7.62 -25.18 5.57
CA ASN A 1079 6.85 -24.40 6.56
C ASN A 1079 7.08 -22.89 6.38
N VAL A 1080 7.15 -22.46 5.12
CA VAL A 1080 7.46 -21.08 4.73
C VAL A 1080 6.48 -20.58 3.68
N GLY A 1081 6.37 -19.25 3.57
CA GLY A 1081 5.84 -18.61 2.37
C GLY A 1081 6.80 -18.84 1.20
N MET A 1082 6.26 -19.07 -0.01
CA MET A 1082 7.08 -19.30 -1.21
C MET A 1082 7.70 -17.99 -1.72
N GLY A 1083 8.76 -17.55 -1.05
CA GLY A 1083 9.54 -16.35 -1.38
C GLY A 1083 10.64 -16.59 -2.43
N TRP A 1084 11.76 -15.86 -2.33
CA TRP A 1084 12.84 -15.88 -3.31
C TRP A 1084 13.42 -17.27 -3.64
N PRO A 1085 13.51 -18.25 -2.70
CA PRO A 1085 13.99 -19.59 -3.02
C PRO A 1085 13.09 -20.29 -4.03
N TYR A 1086 11.84 -19.86 -4.14
CA TYR A 1086 10.83 -20.45 -5.01
C TYR A 1086 10.52 -19.61 -6.24
N GLN A 1087 11.33 -18.59 -6.53
CA GLN A 1087 11.06 -17.62 -7.60
C GLN A 1087 10.80 -18.28 -8.97
N ALA A 1088 11.41 -19.43 -9.28
CA ALA A 1088 11.16 -20.14 -10.54
C ALA A 1088 9.79 -20.83 -10.58
N LEU A 1089 9.26 -21.28 -9.45
CA LEU A 1089 7.99 -22.03 -9.34
C LEU A 1089 6.74 -21.13 -9.30
N VAL A 1090 6.92 -19.85 -8.95
CA VAL A 1090 5.82 -18.89 -8.76
C VAL A 1090 5.92 -17.68 -9.70
N ARG A 1091 6.68 -17.83 -10.79
CA ARG A 1091 7.10 -16.74 -11.67
C ARG A 1091 5.98 -16.24 -12.55
N ASP A 1092 5.20 -17.14 -13.16
CA ASP A 1092 4.18 -16.77 -14.14
C ASP A 1092 2.87 -16.37 -13.46
N GLY A 1093 2.88 -15.16 -12.87
CA GLY A 1093 1.83 -14.78 -11.92
C GLY A 1093 0.39 -14.77 -12.45
N ASP A 1094 0.17 -14.65 -13.77
CA ASP A 1094 -1.17 -14.67 -14.38
C ASP A 1094 -1.66 -16.11 -14.67
N ARG A 1095 -0.75 -17.08 -14.68
CA ARG A 1095 -1.04 -18.50 -14.91
C ARG A 1095 -1.09 -19.33 -13.63
N ARG A 1096 -0.65 -18.76 -12.51
CA ARG A 1096 -0.79 -19.38 -11.18
C ARG A 1096 -2.26 -19.63 -10.87
N VAL A 1097 -2.60 -20.87 -10.56
CA VAL A 1097 -3.97 -21.30 -10.21
C VAL A 1097 -4.01 -21.85 -8.79
N GLY A 1098 -5.03 -21.47 -8.02
CA GLY A 1098 -5.44 -22.16 -6.81
C GLY A 1098 -6.73 -22.96 -7.04
N PHE A 1099 -6.80 -24.17 -6.50
CA PHE A 1099 -8.00 -25.01 -6.52
C PHE A 1099 -8.73 -24.98 -5.18
N GLU A 1100 -10.03 -24.76 -5.20
CA GLU A 1100 -10.89 -24.80 -4.02
C GLU A 1100 -11.36 -26.24 -3.80
N MET A 1101 -10.71 -26.95 -2.87
CA MET A 1101 -10.97 -28.37 -2.60
C MET A 1101 -11.14 -28.65 -1.11
N GLU A 1102 -12.02 -29.61 -0.80
CA GLU A 1102 -12.26 -30.15 0.54
C GLU A 1102 -11.93 -31.65 0.55
N GLY A 1103 -10.91 -32.05 1.34
CA GLY A 1103 -10.51 -33.44 1.53
C GLY A 1103 -9.22 -33.89 0.83
N ASP A 1104 -8.52 -33.00 0.13
CA ASP A 1104 -7.16 -33.21 -0.38
C ASP A 1104 -6.10 -33.07 0.72
N ASP A 1105 -4.95 -33.75 0.55
CA ASP A 1105 -3.73 -33.48 1.32
C ASP A 1105 -2.95 -32.38 0.59
N MET A 1106 -3.29 -31.13 0.92
CA MET A 1106 -2.67 -29.94 0.35
C MET A 1106 -1.23 -29.79 0.85
N ILE A 1107 -0.27 -29.68 -0.06
CA ILE A 1107 1.16 -29.49 0.24
C ILE A 1107 1.56 -28.02 0.05
N VAL A 1108 1.09 -27.40 -1.03
CA VAL A 1108 1.27 -25.97 -1.29
C VAL A 1108 -0.08 -25.29 -1.32
N GLY A 1109 -0.25 -24.32 -0.42
CA GLY A 1109 -1.44 -23.51 -0.32
C GLY A 1109 -1.37 -22.29 -1.22
N SER A 1110 -2.52 -21.70 -1.48
CA SER A 1110 -2.68 -20.53 -2.33
C SER A 1110 -3.60 -19.54 -1.64
N TYR A 1111 -3.22 -18.26 -1.69
CA TYR A 1111 -4.01 -17.14 -1.22
C TYR A 1111 -4.12 -16.10 -2.35
N ARG A 1112 -5.28 -15.46 -2.48
CA ARG A 1112 -5.49 -14.28 -3.32
C ARG A 1112 -6.20 -13.18 -2.53
N SER A 1113 -5.77 -11.93 -2.71
CA SER A 1113 -6.35 -10.76 -2.03
C SER A 1113 -7.74 -10.38 -2.51
N TRP A 1114 -7.90 -10.14 -3.81
CA TRP A 1114 -9.14 -9.63 -4.39
C TRP A 1114 -9.43 -10.21 -5.80
N ALA A 1115 -10.62 -10.78 -6.05
CA ALA A 1115 -11.55 -11.26 -5.03
C ALA A 1115 -10.84 -12.23 -4.07
N PHE A 1116 -11.23 -12.23 -2.80
CA PHE A 1116 -10.57 -13.04 -1.78
C PHE A 1116 -10.82 -14.53 -2.02
N HIS A 1117 -9.73 -15.31 -2.12
CA HIS A 1117 -9.78 -16.77 -2.27
C HIS A 1117 -8.66 -17.48 -1.48
N LEU A 1118 -8.94 -18.71 -1.08
CA LEU A 1118 -8.00 -19.65 -0.46
C LEU A 1118 -8.14 -21.01 -1.14
N GLY A 1119 -7.03 -21.70 -1.39
CA GLY A 1119 -7.04 -22.96 -2.12
C GLY A 1119 -5.70 -23.67 -2.12
N SER A 1120 -5.60 -24.74 -2.89
CA SER A 1120 -4.40 -25.57 -3.03
C SER A 1120 -3.76 -25.39 -4.41
N ALA A 1121 -2.42 -25.39 -4.48
CA ALA A 1121 -1.65 -25.33 -5.72
C ALA A 1121 -0.88 -26.63 -6.02
N LEU A 1122 -0.48 -27.36 -4.98
CA LEU A 1122 0.13 -28.69 -5.10
C LEU A 1122 -0.39 -29.56 -3.95
N GLY A 1123 -0.74 -30.81 -4.23
CA GLY A 1123 -1.20 -31.74 -3.21
C GLY A 1123 -1.46 -33.15 -3.71
N LYS A 1124 -1.86 -34.01 -2.78
CA LYS A 1124 -2.10 -35.44 -3.01
C LYS A 1124 -3.59 -35.77 -2.84
N LEU A 1125 -4.11 -36.59 -3.75
CA LEU A 1125 -5.44 -37.17 -3.68
C LEU A 1125 -5.30 -38.69 -3.54
N LYS A 1126 -5.84 -39.25 -2.47
CA LYS A 1126 -5.81 -40.70 -2.26
C LYS A 1126 -6.75 -41.40 -3.25
N CYS A 1127 -6.23 -42.32 -4.05
CA CYS A 1127 -7.00 -42.96 -5.13
C CYS A 1127 -6.82 -44.49 -5.10
N GLY A 1128 -7.67 -45.18 -4.33
CA GLY A 1128 -7.58 -46.62 -4.12
C GLY A 1128 -6.26 -47.02 -3.44
N LYS A 1129 -5.43 -47.85 -4.11
CA LYS A 1129 -4.10 -48.25 -3.62
C LYS A 1129 -3.00 -47.24 -3.93
N GLY A 1130 -3.23 -46.33 -4.88
CA GLY A 1130 -2.28 -45.33 -5.33
C GLY A 1130 -2.68 -43.92 -4.90
N GLU A 1131 -2.07 -42.95 -5.55
CA GLU A 1131 -2.32 -41.53 -5.33
C GLU A 1131 -2.25 -40.74 -6.63
N ILE A 1132 -2.93 -39.60 -6.65
CA ILE A 1132 -2.85 -38.61 -7.71
C ILE A 1132 -2.20 -37.36 -7.11
N ILE A 1133 -1.11 -36.89 -7.68
CA ILE A 1133 -0.47 -35.63 -7.33
C ILE A 1133 -0.87 -34.60 -8.39
N TYR A 1134 -1.46 -33.48 -7.96
CA TYR A 1134 -1.79 -32.36 -8.84
C TYR A 1134 -0.82 -31.20 -8.62
N ASN A 1135 -0.45 -30.49 -9.68
CA ASN A 1135 0.47 -29.35 -9.63
C ASN A 1135 -0.03 -28.17 -10.47
N THR A 1136 0.05 -26.96 -9.92
CA THR A 1136 -0.14 -25.70 -10.64
C THR A 1136 1.09 -24.79 -10.60
N LEU A 1137 2.22 -25.26 -10.05
CA LEU A 1137 3.48 -24.53 -10.01
C LEU A 1137 4.22 -24.63 -11.35
N ASP A 1138 5.05 -23.62 -11.63
CA ASP A 1138 5.80 -23.50 -12.89
C ASP A 1138 6.98 -24.48 -12.95
N ILE A 1139 6.72 -25.79 -13.13
CA ILE A 1139 7.77 -26.81 -13.17
C ILE A 1139 8.28 -27.01 -14.61
N SER A 1140 7.40 -27.43 -15.53
CA SER A 1140 7.78 -27.85 -16.89
C SER A 1140 8.49 -26.76 -17.68
N ASP A 1141 7.99 -25.52 -17.61
CA ASP A 1141 8.57 -24.35 -18.31
C ASP A 1141 9.98 -24.00 -17.82
N ASN A 1142 10.37 -24.47 -16.62
CA ASN A 1142 11.69 -24.20 -16.06
C ASN A 1142 12.70 -25.33 -16.28
N LEU A 1143 12.28 -26.54 -16.67
CA LEU A 1143 13.18 -27.69 -16.79
C LEU A 1143 14.35 -27.45 -17.76
N LEU A 1144 14.07 -26.82 -18.91
CA LEU A 1144 15.06 -26.54 -19.97
C LEU A 1144 15.68 -25.13 -19.88
N ARG A 1145 15.34 -24.32 -18.87
CA ARG A 1145 15.88 -22.95 -18.77
C ARG A 1145 17.31 -22.96 -18.25
N ASP A 1146 18.16 -22.11 -18.83
CA ASP A 1146 19.56 -21.96 -18.41
C ASP A 1146 19.76 -21.14 -17.12
N ASP A 1147 18.67 -20.63 -16.53
CA ASP A 1147 18.69 -19.83 -15.29
C ASP A 1147 18.95 -20.74 -14.07
N SER A 1148 19.89 -20.37 -13.18
CA SER A 1148 20.24 -21.19 -12.00
C SER A 1148 19.08 -21.38 -11.03
N SER A 1149 18.09 -20.48 -11.00
CA SER A 1149 16.86 -20.63 -10.20
C SER A 1149 16.00 -21.82 -10.65
N ALA A 1150 16.15 -22.29 -11.89
CA ALA A 1150 15.45 -23.45 -12.41
C ALA A 1150 15.83 -24.76 -11.67
N SER A 1151 16.95 -24.78 -10.95
CA SER A 1151 17.37 -25.91 -10.10
C SER A 1151 16.26 -26.36 -9.13
N VAL A 1152 15.44 -25.44 -8.65
CA VAL A 1152 14.32 -25.71 -7.73
C VAL A 1152 13.19 -26.47 -8.43
N ALA A 1153 12.84 -26.06 -9.65
CA ALA A 1153 11.87 -26.78 -10.48
C ALA A 1153 12.37 -28.18 -10.86
N ARG A 1154 13.64 -28.30 -11.22
CA ARG A 1154 14.31 -29.57 -11.53
C ARG A 1154 14.31 -30.51 -10.33
N ARG A 1155 14.66 -30.00 -9.14
CA ARG A 1155 14.65 -30.77 -7.89
C ARG A 1155 13.24 -31.26 -7.55
N LEU A 1156 12.24 -30.37 -7.59
CA LEU A 1156 10.85 -30.73 -7.31
C LEU A 1156 10.34 -31.78 -8.31
N PHE A 1157 10.66 -31.63 -9.60
CA PHE A 1157 10.32 -32.60 -10.63
C PHE A 1157 10.81 -34.02 -10.27
N PHE A 1158 12.09 -34.19 -9.90
CA PHE A 1158 12.60 -35.51 -9.52
C PHE A 1158 12.04 -36.03 -8.19
N ASN A 1159 11.76 -35.14 -7.23
CA ASN A 1159 11.11 -35.53 -5.98
C ASN A 1159 9.69 -36.10 -6.22
N LEU A 1160 8.95 -35.58 -7.21
CA LEU A 1160 7.63 -36.13 -7.60
C LEU A 1160 7.72 -37.58 -8.10
N LEU A 1161 8.82 -37.94 -8.78
CA LEU A 1161 9.03 -39.29 -9.34
C LEU A 1161 9.48 -40.30 -8.29
N ASN A 1162 10.05 -39.83 -7.18
CA ASN A 1162 10.63 -40.71 -6.18
C ASN A 1162 9.52 -41.27 -5.26
N ALA A 1163 9.06 -42.49 -5.55
CA ALA A 1163 8.02 -43.18 -4.79
C ALA A 1163 8.53 -43.93 -3.53
N LYS A 1164 9.85 -43.92 -3.28
CA LYS A 1164 10.51 -44.64 -2.19
C LYS A 1164 11.30 -43.69 -1.29
N LYS A 1165 10.60 -42.92 -0.47
CA LYS A 1165 11.12 -42.44 0.81
C LYS A 1165 10.01 -42.50 1.84
#